data_AF-A0A317JTF6-F1
#
_entry.id   AF-A0A317JTF6-F1
#
_cell.length_a   1.000
_cell.length_b   1.000
_cell.length_c   1.000
_cell.angle_alpha   90.00
_cell.angle_beta   90.00
_cell.angle_gamma   90.00
#
_symmetry.space_group_name_H-M   'P 1'
#
loop_
_entity.id
_entity.type
_entity.pdbx_description
1 polymer ?
#
loop_
_entity_poly.entity_id
_entity_poly.type
_entity_poly.pdbx_seq_one_letter_code
_entity_poly.pdbx_strand_id
1 'polypeptide(L)'
;MRNLVRIVDGNVFVLSDDNGDIEAAISNPSGFFDFDSRFLSLWRLSLDGERLHPLSIAERNYFTLRFFLVPGEPTHYVDAKASVIRERAIAGGGFEERLTVLNHDRKPVEFTVRLDAASDFSPLHSVEQGREREREPVGRTYRSVEERCLRIGYRREKFHRQTVITSSEPADFDEHGLTYTVRVLPKQGWTTTLRVRGLVLRPDGREARERLDRRPRRTTEERQADLAAWLARAPQLSCDWEAVTTTYRRSLVDLAGLRFFPLTLPDEAMPAAGLPWAATVTGRDSVLASFQALPVAPDLAVATLRMLGIDQGTVLDDFRDEEPGKILREFRYGELSAFEELPQSPYYGSADVTPLYVVLLDEYERWTGDGSMVREFEEEARAALRWIDEYGDILGNGYVWYQRRNERNGVENQGWKDSPEAICYADGRLPRLPRATCELQGYAYDAKLRGARLAREFWGDPAYAQALEREAAALKERFNRDFWIADRGYYALALDADGRQVDALASNMGHLLWSGIVDESHAAEVAAHLLGPRLFSGWGVRTLAKGEARYNPLGYHVGGVWPFDNALIAWGLRRYGFAEEAGRIAEGMIDAAHYFSGQLPEAIAGYARELTRYPVRYPVANSPQALATCAPFLLLRALLGLEPAGDQLLMAPRVPDRFGRVELLDIPGRWGRRDVIGNARRDARVRQ
;
A
#
# COMPACT_ATOMS: atom_id res chain seq x y z
N MET A 1 -22.52 1.41 3.15
CA MET A 1 -21.31 0.77 3.71
C MET A 1 -21.33 1.04 5.19
N ARG A 2 -21.08 0.03 6.04
CA ARG A 2 -20.84 0.27 7.47
C ARG A 2 -19.55 1.08 7.60
N ASN A 3 -19.51 2.03 8.52
CA ASN A 3 -18.31 2.81 8.81
C ASN A 3 -17.39 1.95 9.68
N LEU A 4 -16.52 1.16 9.02
CA LEU A 4 -15.51 0.39 9.73
C LEU A 4 -14.41 1.31 10.26
N VAL A 5 -14.05 1.10 11.52
CA VAL A 5 -12.88 1.71 12.15
C VAL A 5 -11.74 0.71 12.24
N ARG A 6 -10.51 1.22 12.32
CA ARG A 6 -9.32 0.37 12.24
C ARG A 6 -8.17 0.84 13.11
N ILE A 7 -7.40 -0.12 13.59
CA ILE A 7 -6.03 0.07 14.10
C ILE A 7 -5.11 -0.86 13.35
N VAL A 8 -3.87 -0.42 13.14
CA VAL A 8 -2.86 -1.18 12.40
C VAL A 8 -1.47 -1.06 13.02
N ASP A 9 -0.64 -2.06 12.76
CA ASP A 9 0.79 -2.10 12.99
C ASP A 9 1.42 -3.08 11.99
N GLY A 10 1.92 -2.57 10.86
CA GLY A 10 2.47 -3.38 9.78
C GLY A 10 1.41 -4.30 9.17
N ASN A 11 1.57 -5.61 9.36
CA ASN A 11 0.63 -6.64 8.87
C ASN A 11 -0.41 -7.09 9.92
N VAL A 12 -0.39 -6.52 11.13
CA VAL A 12 -1.36 -6.79 12.18
C VAL A 12 -2.40 -5.69 12.18
N PHE A 13 -3.69 -6.02 12.09
CA PHE A 13 -4.73 -5.01 12.11
C PHE A 13 -6.04 -5.51 12.70
N VAL A 14 -6.86 -4.58 13.20
CA VAL A 14 -8.23 -4.84 13.65
C VAL A 14 -9.17 -3.97 12.85
N LEU A 15 -10.22 -4.58 12.30
CA LEU A 15 -11.37 -3.91 11.71
C LEU A 15 -12.59 -4.16 12.58
N SER A 16 -13.35 -3.13 12.91
CA SER A 16 -14.59 -3.26 13.67
C SER A 16 -15.63 -2.23 13.27
N ASP A 17 -16.88 -2.45 13.70
CA ASP A 17 -17.92 -1.43 13.63
C ASP A 17 -17.60 -0.24 14.55
N ASP A 18 -18.37 0.84 14.44
CA ASP A 18 -18.16 2.11 15.13
C ASP A 18 -18.43 2.06 16.64
N ASN A 19 -19.10 1.03 17.13
CA ASN A 19 -19.23 0.70 18.56
C ASN A 19 -18.07 -0.20 19.07
N GLY A 20 -17.14 -0.55 18.19
CA GLY A 20 -16.02 -1.45 18.42
C GLY A 20 -16.36 -2.93 18.22
N ASP A 21 -17.60 -3.34 17.99
CA ASP A 21 -17.90 -4.76 17.86
C ASP A 21 -17.29 -5.35 16.57
N ILE A 22 -16.85 -6.60 16.68
CA ILE A 22 -16.44 -7.42 15.55
C ILE A 22 -17.53 -8.47 15.36
N GLU A 23 -18.18 -8.46 14.20
CA GLU A 23 -19.22 -9.42 13.82
C GLU A 23 -19.07 -9.75 12.34
N ALA A 24 -18.12 -10.65 12.05
CA ALA A 24 -17.75 -11.04 10.70
C ALA A 24 -18.93 -11.63 9.92
N ALA A 25 -19.11 -11.14 8.70
CA ALA A 25 -20.04 -11.64 7.71
C ALA A 25 -19.53 -11.32 6.31
N ILE A 26 -20.13 -11.92 5.27
CA ILE A 26 -19.76 -11.64 3.87
C ILE A 26 -19.84 -10.13 3.56
N SER A 27 -20.83 -9.44 4.14
CA SER A 27 -21.01 -7.99 4.01
C SER A 27 -20.20 -7.16 5.02
N ASN A 28 -19.54 -7.80 5.99
CA ASN A 28 -18.80 -7.17 7.07
C ASN A 28 -17.46 -7.89 7.32
N PRO A 29 -16.36 -7.42 6.73
CA PRO A 29 -15.06 -8.04 6.89
C PRO A 29 -14.37 -7.75 8.23
N SER A 30 -15.10 -7.28 9.25
CA SER A 30 -14.55 -7.00 10.58
C SER A 30 -13.80 -8.21 11.13
N GLY A 31 -12.69 -7.96 11.84
CA GLY A 31 -11.88 -9.01 12.43
C GLY A 31 -10.58 -8.49 13.03
N PHE A 32 -9.95 -9.32 13.85
CA PHE A 32 -8.53 -9.18 14.19
C PHE A 32 -7.72 -10.09 13.26
N PHE A 33 -6.81 -9.50 12.50
CA PHE A 33 -6.01 -10.16 11.49
C PHE A 33 -4.53 -10.09 11.83
N ASP A 34 -3.86 -11.21 11.62
CA ASP A 34 -2.41 -11.37 11.75
C ASP A 34 -2.00 -12.55 10.84
N PHE A 35 -0.79 -12.55 10.28
CA PHE A 35 -0.27 -13.63 9.39
C PHE A 35 -1.30 -14.15 8.37
N ASP A 36 -1.93 -13.24 7.61
CA ASP A 36 -2.95 -13.53 6.58
C ASP A 36 -4.14 -14.38 7.08
N SER A 37 -4.44 -14.33 8.38
CA SER A 37 -5.49 -15.13 9.03
C SER A 37 -6.38 -14.26 9.95
N ARG A 38 -7.70 -14.46 9.92
CA ARG A 38 -8.63 -13.82 10.87
C ARG A 38 -8.65 -14.55 12.23
N PHE A 39 -7.90 -14.05 13.20
CA PHE A 39 -7.81 -14.60 14.55
C PHE A 39 -9.02 -14.25 15.44
N LEU A 40 -9.76 -13.18 15.16
CA LEU A 40 -11.10 -12.97 15.75
C LEU A 40 -12.11 -12.64 14.66
N SER A 41 -13.22 -13.38 14.67
CA SER A 41 -14.39 -13.15 13.82
C SER A 41 -15.61 -12.66 14.61
N LEU A 42 -15.59 -12.81 15.93
CA LEU A 42 -16.57 -12.25 16.86
C LEU A 42 -15.85 -11.62 18.06
N TRP A 43 -16.22 -10.39 18.40
CA TRP A 43 -15.79 -9.67 19.61
C TRP A 43 -16.88 -8.65 19.98
N ARG A 44 -17.93 -9.16 20.63
CA ARG A 44 -19.17 -8.40 20.87
C ARG A 44 -19.35 -8.12 22.35
N LEU A 45 -19.46 -6.84 22.69
CA LEU A 45 -19.61 -6.40 24.07
C LEU A 45 -21.09 -6.09 24.39
N SER A 46 -21.55 -6.59 25.53
CA SER A 46 -22.86 -6.25 26.09
C SER A 46 -22.77 -5.91 27.58
N LEU A 47 -23.64 -5.02 28.03
CA LEU A 47 -23.79 -4.61 29.42
C LEU A 47 -25.22 -4.90 29.84
N ASP A 48 -25.42 -5.75 30.85
CA ASP A 48 -26.72 -6.23 31.32
C ASP A 48 -27.60 -6.84 30.20
N GLY A 49 -26.94 -7.47 29.21
CA GLY A 49 -27.59 -8.06 28.04
C GLY A 49 -27.92 -7.06 26.91
N GLU A 50 -27.68 -5.77 27.11
CA GLU A 50 -27.91 -4.74 26.09
C GLU A 50 -26.66 -4.49 25.24
N ARG A 51 -26.89 -4.20 23.95
CA ARG A 51 -25.82 -3.73 23.05
C ARG A 51 -25.45 -2.29 23.35
N LEU A 52 -24.22 -1.95 22.99
CA LEU A 52 -23.66 -0.63 23.18
C LEU A 52 -23.75 0.21 21.90
N HIS A 53 -24.16 1.47 22.07
CA HIS A 53 -24.27 2.45 21.00
C HIS A 53 -23.17 3.51 21.10
N PRO A 54 -22.55 3.92 19.98
CA PRO A 54 -21.45 4.87 19.99
C PRO A 54 -21.96 6.30 20.17
N LEU A 55 -21.37 7.03 21.11
CA LEU A 55 -21.52 8.48 21.24
C LEU A 55 -20.43 9.23 20.46
N SER A 56 -19.20 8.71 20.52
CA SER A 56 -18.06 9.26 19.77
C SER A 56 -16.92 8.25 19.69
N ILE A 57 -16.08 8.43 18.67
CA ILE A 57 -14.83 7.71 18.48
C ILE A 57 -13.71 8.75 18.43
N ALA A 58 -12.67 8.54 19.24
CA ALA A 58 -11.47 9.36 19.22
C ALA A 58 -10.31 8.55 18.64
N GLU A 59 -9.92 8.89 17.41
CA GLU A 59 -8.68 8.41 16.80
C GLU A 59 -7.50 9.17 17.40
N ARG A 60 -6.63 8.47 18.14
CA ARG A 60 -5.42 9.09 18.71
C ARG A 60 -4.22 8.92 17.79
N ASN A 61 -4.06 7.72 17.23
CA ASN A 61 -2.96 7.35 16.34
C ASN A 61 -3.40 6.18 15.45
N TYR A 62 -2.54 5.76 14.51
CA TYR A 62 -2.81 4.60 13.65
C TYR A 62 -2.97 3.27 14.40
N PHE A 63 -2.42 3.14 15.62
CA PHE A 63 -2.43 1.92 16.43
C PHE A 63 -3.31 2.01 17.70
N THR A 64 -3.97 3.14 17.96
CA THR A 64 -4.88 3.29 19.13
C THR A 64 -6.19 4.00 18.80
N LEU A 65 -7.28 3.49 19.38
CA LEU A 65 -8.63 4.04 19.26
C LEU A 65 -9.32 4.08 20.62
N ARG A 66 -10.20 5.06 20.80
CA ARG A 66 -11.07 5.14 21.98
C ARG A 66 -12.52 5.31 21.58
N PHE A 67 -13.38 4.50 22.18
CA PHE A 67 -14.82 4.51 21.97
C PHE A 67 -15.50 5.00 23.25
N PHE A 68 -16.49 5.87 23.11
CA PHE A 68 -17.37 6.29 24.19
C PHE A 68 -18.77 5.78 23.88
N LEU A 69 -19.29 4.90 24.72
CA LEU A 69 -20.47 4.10 24.44
C LEU A 69 -21.48 4.19 25.59
N VAL A 70 -22.74 3.90 25.28
CA VAL A 70 -23.83 3.76 26.27
C VAL A 70 -24.65 2.49 26.00
N PRO A 71 -25.20 1.85 27.04
CA PRO A 71 -26.14 0.74 26.87
C PRO A 71 -27.49 1.25 26.34
N GLY A 72 -28.08 0.49 25.43
CA GLY A 72 -29.38 0.81 24.81
C GLY A 72 -29.33 2.00 23.85
N GLU A 73 -30.43 2.22 23.11
CA GLU A 73 -30.51 3.38 22.21
C GLU A 73 -30.65 4.68 23.03
N PRO A 74 -29.80 5.70 22.78
CA PRO A 74 -29.92 6.98 23.45
C PRO A 74 -31.29 7.61 23.15
N THR A 75 -32.09 7.90 24.17
CA THR A 75 -33.36 8.64 23.99
C THR A 75 -33.24 10.04 24.56
N HIS A 76 -33.95 11.01 23.96
CA HIS A 76 -33.95 12.41 24.44
C HIS A 76 -34.54 12.60 25.85
N TYR A 77 -35.19 11.57 26.40
CA TYR A 77 -35.98 11.67 27.63
C TYR A 77 -35.41 10.86 28.80
N VAL A 78 -34.38 10.04 28.58
CA VAL A 78 -33.77 9.20 29.61
C VAL A 78 -32.25 9.31 29.55
N ASP A 79 -31.66 9.88 30.59
CA ASP A 79 -30.21 9.93 30.76
C ASP A 79 -29.67 8.50 30.96
N ALA A 80 -28.67 8.13 30.16
CA ALA A 80 -27.93 6.88 30.36
C ALA A 80 -27.24 6.89 31.73
N LYS A 81 -27.60 5.93 32.58
CA LYS A 81 -27.06 5.81 33.95
C LYS A 81 -25.73 5.09 34.03
N ALA A 82 -25.28 4.53 32.92
CA ALA A 82 -23.97 3.92 32.77
C ALA A 82 -23.36 4.34 31.43
N SER A 83 -22.04 4.35 31.36
CA SER A 83 -21.32 4.50 30.10
C SER A 83 -20.14 3.54 30.06
N VAL A 84 -19.77 3.12 28.86
CA VAL A 84 -18.66 2.21 28.62
C VAL A 84 -17.61 2.92 27.77
N ILE A 85 -16.35 2.75 28.14
CA ILE A 85 -15.21 3.23 27.37
C ILE A 85 -14.39 2.01 26.95
N ARG A 86 -14.16 1.87 25.64
CA ARG A 86 -13.21 0.89 25.09
C ARG A 86 -11.98 1.65 24.61
N GLU A 87 -10.80 1.27 25.07
CA GLU A 87 -9.53 1.80 24.60
C GLU A 87 -8.73 0.66 23.98
N ARG A 88 -8.55 0.72 22.66
CA ARG A 88 -7.85 -0.32 21.90
C ARG A 88 -6.44 0.08 21.58
N ALA A 89 -5.55 -0.89 21.60
CA ALA A 89 -4.23 -0.78 21.05
C ALA A 89 -3.85 -2.09 20.35
N ILE A 90 -3.07 -1.98 19.27
CA ILE A 90 -2.17 -3.10 18.93
C ILE A 90 -0.94 -2.90 19.81
N ALA A 91 -0.55 -3.93 20.54
CA ALA A 91 0.54 -3.89 21.49
C ALA A 91 1.10 -5.30 21.67
N GLY A 92 2.44 -5.41 21.75
CA GLY A 92 3.11 -6.68 21.95
C GLY A 92 2.71 -7.83 21.01
N GLY A 93 2.49 -7.55 19.73
CA GLY A 93 2.12 -8.57 18.74
C GLY A 93 0.71 -9.15 18.95
N GLY A 94 -0.19 -8.38 19.56
CA GLY A 94 -1.57 -8.76 19.77
C GLY A 94 -2.50 -7.55 19.86
N PHE A 95 -3.78 -7.85 20.06
CA PHE A 95 -4.85 -6.88 20.25
C PHE A 95 -5.12 -6.71 21.75
N GLU A 96 -4.95 -5.50 22.27
CA GLU A 96 -5.28 -5.14 23.66
C GLU A 96 -6.49 -4.20 23.69
N GLU A 97 -7.42 -4.47 24.60
CA GLU A 97 -8.59 -3.63 24.84
C GLU A 97 -8.74 -3.37 26.35
N ARG A 98 -8.56 -2.12 26.76
CA ARG A 98 -8.91 -1.67 28.10
C ARG A 98 -10.38 -1.26 28.11
N LEU A 99 -11.16 -1.94 28.96
CA LEU A 99 -12.58 -1.74 29.12
C LEU A 99 -12.86 -1.04 30.45
N THR A 100 -13.57 0.08 30.40
CA THR A 100 -14.00 0.82 31.60
C THR A 100 -15.52 0.96 31.60
N VAL A 101 -16.16 0.54 32.69
CA VAL A 101 -17.61 0.74 32.94
C VAL A 101 -17.77 1.81 34.02
N LEU A 102 -18.53 2.86 33.73
CA LEU A 102 -18.78 3.97 34.65
C LEU A 102 -20.23 3.94 35.15
N ASN A 103 -20.40 4.08 36.47
CA ASN A 103 -21.71 4.22 37.09
C ASN A 103 -22.04 5.71 37.30
N HIS A 104 -23.04 6.21 36.57
CA HIS A 104 -23.53 7.59 36.71
C HIS A 104 -24.74 7.69 37.65
N ASP A 105 -25.25 6.60 38.20
CA ASP A 105 -26.31 6.64 39.21
C ASP A 105 -25.76 7.12 40.58
N ARG A 106 -26.68 7.48 41.47
CA ARG A 106 -26.41 7.85 42.87
C ARG A 106 -26.37 6.63 43.80
N LYS A 107 -26.66 5.43 43.29
CA LYS A 107 -26.66 4.16 44.03
C LYS A 107 -25.61 3.19 43.46
N PRO A 108 -25.08 2.26 44.29
CA PRO A 108 -24.30 1.15 43.77
C PRO A 108 -25.12 0.34 42.76
N VAL A 109 -24.51 -0.05 41.65
CA VAL A 109 -25.12 -0.88 40.60
C VAL A 109 -24.27 -2.13 40.42
N GLU A 110 -24.93 -3.27 40.27
CA GLU A 110 -24.28 -4.51 39.84
C GLU A 110 -24.47 -4.63 38.33
N PHE A 111 -23.37 -4.69 37.60
CA PHE A 111 -23.35 -4.86 36.16
C PHE A 111 -22.92 -6.28 35.79
N THR A 112 -23.58 -6.86 34.80
CA THR A 112 -23.12 -8.03 34.06
C THR A 112 -22.47 -7.57 32.76
N VAL A 113 -21.15 -7.69 32.68
CA VAL A 113 -20.38 -7.35 31.47
C VAL A 113 -20.08 -8.64 30.73
N ARG A 114 -20.68 -8.83 29.55
CA ARG A 114 -20.48 -10.03 28.73
C ARG A 114 -19.74 -9.67 27.45
N LEU A 115 -18.70 -10.44 27.15
CA LEU A 115 -17.96 -10.35 25.90
C LEU A 115 -17.98 -11.69 25.19
N ASP A 116 -18.66 -11.75 24.05
CA ASP A 116 -18.69 -12.93 23.20
C ASP A 116 -17.51 -12.92 22.22
N ALA A 117 -16.85 -14.07 22.09
CA ALA A 117 -15.67 -14.24 21.27
C ALA A 117 -15.73 -15.50 20.38
N ALA A 118 -15.28 -15.36 19.14
CA ALA A 118 -15.11 -16.47 18.22
C ALA A 118 -13.98 -16.20 17.23
N SER A 119 -13.44 -17.28 16.69
CA SER A 119 -12.41 -17.28 15.64
C SER A 119 -12.82 -18.26 14.57
N ASP A 120 -12.70 -17.87 13.30
CA ASP A 120 -12.88 -18.76 12.15
C ASP A 120 -11.57 -19.06 11.41
N PHE A 121 -10.51 -18.29 11.68
CA PHE A 121 -9.20 -18.41 11.03
C PHE A 121 -9.28 -18.30 9.50
N SER A 122 -10.28 -17.58 8.99
CA SER A 122 -10.46 -17.40 7.55
C SER A 122 -9.21 -16.76 6.94
N PRO A 123 -8.67 -17.32 5.84
CA PRO A 123 -7.57 -16.71 5.11
C PRO A 123 -7.97 -15.32 4.59
N LEU A 124 -7.08 -14.33 4.71
CA LEU A 124 -7.37 -12.94 4.32
C LEU A 124 -7.86 -12.81 2.87
N HIS A 125 -7.25 -13.57 1.95
CA HIS A 125 -7.67 -13.62 0.54
C HIS A 125 -9.13 -14.09 0.35
N SER A 126 -9.60 -15.05 1.16
CA SER A 126 -10.99 -15.52 1.11
C SER A 126 -11.96 -14.46 1.62
N VAL A 127 -11.55 -13.67 2.62
CA VAL A 127 -12.35 -12.56 3.16
C VAL A 127 -12.45 -11.45 2.12
N GLU A 128 -11.34 -11.09 1.47
CA GLU A 128 -11.29 -10.10 0.39
C GLU A 128 -12.26 -10.44 -0.77
N GLN A 129 -12.30 -11.72 -1.18
CA GLN A 129 -13.18 -12.18 -2.26
C GLN A 129 -14.64 -12.44 -1.82
N GLY A 130 -14.95 -12.30 -0.52
CA GLY A 130 -16.27 -12.66 0.03
C GLY A 130 -16.58 -14.16 -0.04
N ARG A 131 -15.56 -15.03 -0.17
CA ARG A 131 -15.68 -16.49 -0.33
C ARG A 131 -15.47 -17.28 0.95
N GLU A 132 -15.32 -16.59 2.07
CA GLU A 132 -15.09 -17.17 3.41
C GLU A 132 -16.13 -18.22 3.86
N ARG A 133 -17.35 -18.21 3.29
CA ARG A 133 -18.43 -19.17 3.62
C ARG A 133 -18.67 -20.25 2.57
N GLU A 134 -17.93 -20.26 1.46
CA GLU A 134 -18.07 -21.29 0.42
C GLU A 134 -17.38 -22.61 0.80
N ARG A 135 -16.68 -22.65 1.95
CA ARG A 135 -15.96 -23.83 2.42
C ARG A 135 -16.24 -24.07 3.89
N GLU A 136 -16.67 -25.28 4.23
CA GLU A 136 -16.49 -25.77 5.60
C GLU A 136 -14.99 -25.75 5.93
N PRO A 137 -14.59 -25.46 7.19
CA PRO A 137 -13.20 -25.52 7.60
C PRO A 137 -12.62 -26.88 7.23
N VAL A 138 -11.56 -26.90 6.40
CA VAL A 138 -10.93 -28.14 5.96
C VAL A 138 -10.20 -28.83 7.13
N GLY A 139 -9.64 -28.02 8.03
CA GLY A 139 -9.04 -28.46 9.29
C GLY A 139 -10.04 -28.60 10.44
N ARG A 140 -9.52 -29.02 11.59
CA ARG A 140 -10.29 -29.17 12.84
C ARG A 140 -10.18 -27.91 13.69
N THR A 141 -11.32 -27.45 14.20
CA THR A 141 -11.37 -26.41 15.22
C THR A 141 -11.44 -27.02 16.63
N TYR A 142 -10.94 -26.31 17.63
CA TYR A 142 -11.05 -26.71 19.03
C TYR A 142 -11.15 -25.50 19.95
N ARG A 143 -11.71 -25.70 21.14
CA ARG A 143 -11.79 -24.70 22.21
C ARG A 143 -11.32 -25.32 23.52
N SER A 144 -10.65 -24.53 24.34
CA SER A 144 -10.32 -24.93 25.72
C SER A 144 -10.41 -23.74 26.65
N VAL A 145 -11.05 -23.97 27.79
CA VAL A 145 -11.22 -22.98 28.85
C VAL A 145 -10.30 -23.34 30.01
N GLU A 146 -9.49 -22.37 30.42
CA GLU A 146 -8.65 -22.40 31.62
C GLU A 146 -9.11 -21.26 32.55
N GLU A 147 -8.77 -21.29 33.85
CA GLU A 147 -9.26 -20.33 34.86
C GLU A 147 -9.12 -18.85 34.48
N ARG A 148 -8.14 -18.49 33.63
CA ARG A 148 -7.88 -17.10 33.24
C ARG A 148 -7.74 -16.91 31.73
N CYS A 149 -8.17 -17.90 30.94
CA CYS A 149 -7.89 -17.91 29.51
C CYS A 149 -8.92 -18.72 28.70
N LEU A 150 -9.37 -18.16 27.58
CA LEU A 150 -10.04 -18.90 26.52
C LEU A 150 -9.07 -19.10 25.35
N ARG A 151 -8.89 -20.35 24.93
CA ARG A 151 -8.15 -20.69 23.70
C ARG A 151 -9.11 -21.20 22.65
N ILE A 152 -9.00 -20.65 21.45
CA ILE A 152 -9.70 -21.11 20.25
C ILE A 152 -8.63 -21.47 19.23
N GLY A 153 -8.69 -22.62 18.59
CA GLY A 153 -7.66 -23.02 17.64
C GLY A 153 -8.18 -23.72 16.40
N TYR A 154 -7.36 -23.69 15.36
CA TYR A 154 -7.57 -24.33 14.08
C TYR A 154 -6.32 -25.09 13.65
N ARG A 155 -6.50 -26.33 13.22
CA ARG A 155 -5.42 -27.18 12.73
C ARG A 155 -5.80 -27.93 11.47
N ARG A 156 -5.03 -27.70 10.40
CA ARG A 156 -4.98 -28.54 9.21
C ARG A 156 -3.57 -29.09 9.08
N GLU A 157 -3.38 -30.37 9.38
CA GLU A 157 -2.07 -31.02 9.38
C GLU A 157 -1.00 -30.28 10.21
N LYS A 158 0.00 -29.67 9.55
CA LYS A 158 1.08 -28.86 10.15
C LYS A 158 0.74 -27.37 10.24
N PHE A 159 -0.32 -26.92 9.57
CA PHE A 159 -0.80 -25.55 9.66
C PHE A 159 -1.64 -25.41 10.94
N HIS A 160 -1.13 -24.62 11.90
CA HIS A 160 -1.76 -24.44 13.19
C HIS A 160 -1.85 -22.96 13.55
N ARG A 161 -3.06 -22.51 13.88
CA ARG A 161 -3.38 -21.16 14.36
C ARG A 161 -4.15 -21.25 15.67
N GLN A 162 -3.86 -20.36 16.61
CA GLN A 162 -4.56 -20.31 17.89
C GLN A 162 -4.77 -18.87 18.34
N THR A 163 -5.98 -18.56 18.79
CA THR A 163 -6.34 -17.31 19.46
C THR A 163 -6.36 -17.57 20.96
N VAL A 164 -5.67 -16.72 21.72
CA VAL A 164 -5.60 -16.78 23.18
C VAL A 164 -6.14 -15.48 23.76
N ILE A 165 -7.22 -15.57 24.53
CA ILE A 165 -7.90 -14.43 25.15
C ILE A 165 -7.66 -14.49 26.66
N THR A 166 -7.18 -13.39 27.24
CA THR A 166 -6.87 -13.29 28.68
C THR A 166 -7.38 -11.97 29.26
N SER A 167 -7.58 -11.94 30.58
CA SER A 167 -8.07 -10.78 31.33
C SER A 167 -7.19 -10.46 32.54
N SER A 168 -6.98 -9.16 32.81
CA SER A 168 -6.30 -8.70 34.02
C SER A 168 -7.14 -8.93 35.28
N GLU A 169 -8.45 -8.73 35.20
CA GLU A 169 -9.39 -9.03 36.29
C GLU A 169 -9.90 -10.48 36.20
N PRO A 170 -10.25 -11.13 37.31
CA PRO A 170 -10.94 -12.42 37.30
C PRO A 170 -12.24 -12.34 36.50
N ALA A 171 -12.48 -13.31 35.63
CA ALA A 171 -13.69 -13.43 34.81
C ALA A 171 -14.13 -14.88 34.79
N ASP A 172 -15.43 -15.11 34.58
CA ASP A 172 -15.94 -16.44 34.28
C ASP A 172 -15.80 -16.69 32.77
N PHE A 173 -14.85 -17.56 32.40
CA PHE A 173 -14.63 -17.95 31.01
C PHE A 173 -15.50 -19.15 30.65
N ASP A 174 -16.09 -19.12 29.47
CA ASP A 174 -16.77 -20.25 28.87
C ASP A 174 -16.28 -20.47 27.44
N GLU A 175 -16.83 -21.49 26.75
CA GLU A 175 -16.43 -21.76 25.37
C GLU A 175 -16.75 -20.62 24.41
N HIS A 176 -17.63 -19.69 24.76
CA HIS A 176 -18.13 -18.61 23.90
C HIS A 176 -17.58 -17.22 24.25
N GLY A 177 -16.78 -17.07 25.30
CA GLY A 177 -16.26 -15.78 25.70
C GLY A 177 -15.96 -15.69 27.20
N LEU A 178 -16.30 -14.54 27.78
CA LEU A 178 -16.13 -14.29 29.21
C LEU A 178 -17.16 -13.32 29.78
N THR A 179 -17.44 -13.50 31.06
CA THR A 179 -18.42 -12.70 31.82
C THR A 179 -17.80 -12.14 33.09
N TYR A 180 -18.10 -10.88 33.39
CA TYR A 180 -17.82 -10.26 34.69
C TYR A 180 -19.12 -9.88 35.39
N THR A 181 -19.18 -10.15 36.69
CA THR A 181 -20.21 -9.60 37.58
C THR A 181 -19.54 -8.60 38.51
N VAL A 182 -19.77 -7.31 38.28
CA VAL A 182 -19.03 -6.23 38.95
C VAL A 182 -19.98 -5.28 39.65
N ARG A 183 -19.70 -5.00 40.92
CA ARG A 183 -20.43 -4.01 41.70
C ARG A 183 -19.69 -2.69 41.66
N VAL A 184 -20.27 -1.68 41.02
CA VAL A 184 -19.67 -0.34 40.85
C VAL A 184 -20.38 0.67 41.74
N LEU A 185 -19.62 1.32 42.62
CA LEU A 185 -20.13 2.33 43.55
C LEU A 185 -20.62 3.59 42.81
N PRO A 186 -21.48 4.42 43.45
CA PRO A 186 -21.97 5.66 42.84
C PRO A 186 -20.82 6.53 42.33
N LYS A 187 -20.92 7.02 41.10
CA LYS A 187 -19.93 7.93 40.48
C LYS A 187 -18.51 7.36 40.39
N GLN A 188 -18.37 6.04 40.45
CA GLN A 188 -17.09 5.34 40.26
C GLN A 188 -17.09 4.54 38.96
N GLY A 189 -15.94 3.93 38.67
CA GLY A 189 -15.76 3.07 37.51
C GLY A 189 -15.04 1.78 37.87
N TRP A 190 -15.31 0.74 37.09
CA TRP A 190 -14.54 -0.51 37.07
C TRP A 190 -13.76 -0.59 35.76
N THR A 191 -12.53 -1.11 35.80
CA THR A 191 -11.67 -1.23 34.61
C THR A 191 -10.98 -2.59 34.58
N THR A 192 -10.91 -3.19 33.40
CA THR A 192 -10.10 -4.38 33.11
C THR A 192 -9.36 -4.22 31.79
N THR A 193 -8.30 -4.99 31.59
CA THR A 193 -7.56 -5.10 30.34
C THR A 193 -7.70 -6.51 29.77
N LEU A 194 -8.24 -6.57 28.56
CA LEU A 194 -8.39 -7.76 27.75
C LEU A 194 -7.23 -7.84 26.76
N ARG A 195 -6.64 -9.03 26.61
CA ARG A 195 -5.58 -9.27 25.63
C ARG A 195 -5.91 -10.46 24.76
N VAL A 196 -5.82 -10.25 23.46
CA VAL A 196 -6.04 -11.26 22.43
C VAL A 196 -4.73 -11.44 21.67
N ARG A 197 -4.20 -12.66 21.68
CA ARG A 197 -2.99 -13.02 20.96
C ARG A 197 -3.32 -14.03 19.86
N GLY A 198 -2.96 -13.70 18.62
CA GLY A 198 -2.92 -14.65 17.52
C GLY A 198 -1.58 -15.37 17.53
N LEU A 199 -1.58 -16.69 17.64
CA LEU A 199 -0.39 -17.53 17.67
C LEU A 199 -0.30 -18.35 16.38
N VAL A 200 0.89 -18.32 15.77
CA VAL A 200 1.27 -19.22 14.67
C VAL A 200 2.08 -20.34 15.30
N LEU A 201 1.52 -21.55 15.34
CA LEU A 201 2.14 -22.66 16.06
C LEU A 201 2.87 -23.59 15.09
N ARG A 202 4.08 -23.98 15.48
CA ARG A 202 4.86 -25.01 14.78
C ARG A 202 4.32 -26.41 15.14
N PRO A 203 4.67 -27.47 14.39
CA PRO A 203 4.23 -28.83 14.72
C PRO A 203 4.64 -29.32 16.12
N ASP A 204 5.67 -28.73 16.73
CA ASP A 204 6.12 -29.01 18.10
C ASP A 204 5.32 -28.23 19.18
N GLY A 205 4.28 -27.49 18.77
CA GLY A 205 3.40 -26.71 19.66
C GLY A 205 3.98 -25.37 20.12
N ARG A 206 5.21 -25.02 19.71
CA ARG A 206 5.83 -23.74 20.07
C ARG A 206 5.45 -22.65 19.07
N GLU A 207 5.43 -21.41 19.54
CA GLU A 207 5.10 -20.26 18.70
C GLU A 207 6.25 -20.00 17.69
N ALA A 208 5.90 -19.78 16.43
CA ALA A 208 6.88 -19.67 15.34
C ALA A 208 7.81 -18.47 15.48
N ARG A 209 7.38 -17.41 16.16
CA ARG A 209 8.10 -16.16 16.40
C ARG A 209 8.87 -16.13 17.72
N GLU A 210 8.78 -17.14 18.59
CA GLU A 210 9.66 -17.23 19.79
C GLU A 210 11.15 -17.23 19.44
N ARG A 211 11.54 -17.72 18.26
CA ARG A 211 12.94 -17.63 17.80
C ARG A 211 13.31 -16.30 17.15
N LEU A 212 12.30 -15.50 16.80
CA LEU A 212 12.42 -14.16 16.23
C LEU A 212 12.37 -13.07 17.33
N ASP A 213 12.46 -13.46 18.61
CA ASP A 213 12.49 -12.63 19.84
C ASP A 213 13.67 -11.62 19.92
N ARG A 214 14.19 -11.14 18.79
CA ARG A 214 15.13 -10.02 18.71
C ARG A 214 14.47 -8.66 18.87
N ARG A 215 13.14 -8.56 18.78
CA ARG A 215 12.40 -7.34 19.15
C ARG A 215 11.50 -7.58 20.36
N PRO A 216 11.66 -6.81 21.45
CA PRO A 216 10.68 -6.80 22.51
C PRO A 216 9.33 -6.33 21.95
N ARG A 217 8.29 -7.06 22.35
CA ARG A 217 6.88 -6.75 22.14
C ARG A 217 6.58 -5.32 22.62
N ARG A 218 6.63 -4.36 21.69
CA ARG A 218 6.55 -2.94 22.03
C ARG A 218 5.24 -2.59 22.73
N THR A 219 5.33 -1.93 23.88
CA THR A 219 4.18 -1.37 24.59
C THR A 219 3.57 -0.20 23.79
N THR A 220 2.40 0.26 24.21
CA THR A 220 1.76 1.46 23.63
C THR A 220 2.67 2.69 23.77
N GLU A 221 3.35 2.85 24.90
CA GLU A 221 4.27 3.97 25.15
C GLU A 221 5.51 3.91 24.24
N GLU A 222 6.11 2.72 24.06
CA GLU A 222 7.26 2.54 23.18
C GLU A 222 6.90 2.83 21.71
N ARG A 223 5.69 2.45 21.28
CA ARG A 223 5.17 2.78 19.94
C ARG A 223 4.94 4.28 19.77
N GLN A 224 4.40 4.93 20.79
CA GLN A 224 4.22 6.39 20.78
C GLN A 224 5.58 7.10 20.65
N ALA A 225 6.60 6.65 21.38
CA ALA A 225 7.95 7.17 21.29
C ALA A 225 8.58 6.92 19.92
N ASP A 226 8.40 5.72 19.34
CA ASP A 226 8.87 5.37 18.01
C ASP A 226 8.21 6.21 16.90
N LEU A 227 6.89 6.45 17.00
CA LEU A 227 6.19 7.36 16.08
C LEU A 227 6.71 8.79 16.22
N ALA A 228 6.92 9.28 17.44
CA ALA A 228 7.49 10.61 17.65
C ALA A 228 8.90 10.74 17.05
N ALA A 229 9.76 9.72 17.24
CA ALA A 229 11.10 9.67 16.66
C ALA A 229 11.08 9.54 15.14
N TRP A 230 10.12 8.80 14.57
CA TRP A 230 9.89 8.74 13.14
C TRP A 230 9.55 10.12 12.56
N LEU A 231 8.56 10.81 13.14
CA LEU A 231 8.14 12.13 12.68
C LEU A 231 9.25 13.18 12.85
N ALA A 232 10.06 13.09 13.91
CA ALA A 232 11.16 14.03 14.16
C ALA A 232 12.35 13.85 13.19
N ARG A 233 12.49 12.68 12.55
CA ARG A 233 13.55 12.42 11.55
C ARG A 233 13.17 12.85 10.14
N ALA A 234 11.87 12.97 9.85
CA ALA A 234 11.38 13.36 8.55
C ALA A 234 11.70 14.84 8.25
N PRO A 235 11.88 15.22 6.98
CA PRO A 235 11.99 16.62 6.57
C PRO A 235 10.81 17.45 7.09
N GLN A 236 11.07 18.69 7.47
CA GLN A 236 10.01 19.59 7.97
C GLN A 236 9.39 20.35 6.81
N LEU A 237 8.07 20.24 6.67
CA LEU A 237 7.31 20.93 5.61
C LEU A 237 6.51 22.10 6.17
N SER A 238 6.75 23.28 5.60
CA SER A 238 5.89 24.47 5.72
C SER A 238 5.29 24.79 4.36
N CYS A 239 4.02 25.19 4.33
CA CYS A 239 3.34 25.60 3.11
C CYS A 239 2.22 26.59 3.44
N ASP A 240 1.99 27.59 2.59
CA ASP A 240 0.87 28.53 2.74
C ASP A 240 -0.50 27.82 2.60
N TRP A 241 -0.55 26.71 1.86
CA TRP A 241 -1.74 25.89 1.73
C TRP A 241 -1.77 24.73 2.73
N GLU A 242 -2.61 24.87 3.76
CA GLU A 242 -2.75 23.91 4.86
C GLU A 242 -3.07 22.47 4.41
N ALA A 243 -3.73 22.28 3.27
CA ALA A 243 -4.02 20.94 2.75
C ALA A 243 -2.72 20.18 2.44
N VAL A 244 -1.66 20.87 2.01
CA VAL A 244 -0.34 20.30 1.71
C VAL A 244 0.33 19.81 3.01
N THR A 245 0.39 20.64 4.04
CA THR A 245 1.01 20.28 5.34
C THR A 245 0.24 19.18 6.05
N THR A 246 -1.10 19.23 6.00
CA THR A 246 -1.99 18.20 6.54
C THR A 246 -1.77 16.86 5.85
N THR A 247 -1.75 16.84 4.51
CA THR A 247 -1.53 15.63 3.70
C THR A 247 -0.14 15.06 3.96
N TYR A 248 0.91 15.88 3.96
CA TYR A 248 2.27 15.44 4.25
C TYR A 248 2.39 14.78 5.63
N ARG A 249 1.87 15.45 6.67
CA ARG A 249 1.91 14.90 8.04
C ARG A 249 1.10 13.61 8.14
N ARG A 250 -0.06 13.53 7.48
CA ARG A 250 -0.86 12.30 7.47
C ARG A 250 -0.13 11.17 6.75
N SER A 251 0.48 11.44 5.60
CA SER A 251 1.31 10.48 4.86
C SER A 251 2.46 9.93 5.72
N LEU A 252 3.14 10.77 6.51
CA LEU A 252 4.19 10.31 7.42
C LEU A 252 3.66 9.35 8.50
N VAL A 253 2.49 9.66 9.08
CA VAL A 253 1.85 8.81 10.11
C VAL A 253 1.37 7.49 9.51
N ASP A 254 0.75 7.53 8.33
CA ASP A 254 0.28 6.36 7.62
C ASP A 254 1.45 5.45 7.21
N LEU A 255 2.53 6.03 6.69
CA LEU A 255 3.75 5.29 6.34
C LEU A 255 4.40 4.65 7.58
N ALA A 256 4.36 5.33 8.74
CA ALA A 256 4.83 4.74 10.00
C ALA A 256 4.05 3.48 10.39
N GLY A 257 2.74 3.48 10.15
CA GLY A 257 1.84 2.35 10.40
C GLY A 257 1.92 1.24 9.37
N LEU A 258 2.36 1.53 8.15
CA LEU A 258 2.61 0.56 7.08
C LEU A 258 3.99 -0.12 7.16
N ARG A 259 4.85 0.24 8.13
CA ARG A 259 6.14 -0.43 8.31
C ARG A 259 5.95 -1.89 8.70
N PHE A 260 6.23 -2.77 7.76
CA PHE A 260 6.22 -4.22 7.89
C PHE A 260 7.63 -4.75 8.08
N PHE A 261 7.77 -5.75 8.94
CA PHE A 261 9.05 -6.40 9.28
C PHE A 261 8.96 -7.86 8.82
N PRO A 262 9.54 -8.21 7.66
CA PRO A 262 9.56 -9.58 7.16
C PRO A 262 10.21 -10.53 8.16
N LEU A 263 9.81 -11.81 8.15
CA LEU A 263 10.44 -12.82 9.02
C LEU A 263 11.94 -13.01 8.73
N THR A 264 12.34 -12.79 7.48
CA THR A 264 13.73 -12.84 7.00
C THR A 264 14.57 -11.64 7.45
N LEU A 265 13.94 -10.48 7.63
CA LEU A 265 14.57 -9.21 8.02
C LEU A 265 13.84 -8.59 9.24
N PRO A 266 13.95 -9.20 10.43
CA PRO A 266 13.12 -8.84 11.59
C PRO A 266 13.39 -7.43 12.16
N ASP A 267 14.53 -6.83 11.81
CA ASP A 267 14.96 -5.53 12.32
C ASP A 267 14.79 -4.38 11.31
N GLU A 268 14.54 -4.70 10.04
CA GLU A 268 14.44 -3.75 8.94
C GLU A 268 13.00 -3.63 8.45
N ALA A 269 12.53 -2.39 8.27
CA ALA A 269 11.17 -2.12 7.87
C ALA A 269 11.08 -1.90 6.36
N MET A 270 10.14 -2.58 5.71
CA MET A 270 9.69 -2.25 4.36
C MET A 270 8.21 -1.85 4.38
N PRO A 271 7.72 -1.07 3.41
CA PRO A 271 6.31 -0.71 3.38
C PRO A 271 5.43 -1.91 2.97
N ALA A 272 4.44 -2.26 3.78
CA ALA A 272 3.34 -3.13 3.35
C ALA A 272 2.47 -2.42 2.31
N ALA A 273 1.93 -3.16 1.34
CA ALA A 273 1.24 -2.56 0.20
C ALA A 273 -0.01 -1.77 0.58
N GLY A 274 -0.87 -2.29 1.45
CA GLY A 274 -2.03 -1.54 1.90
C GLY A 274 -3.03 -2.34 2.72
N LEU A 275 -3.87 -1.63 3.46
CA LEU A 275 -4.81 -2.25 4.39
C LEU A 275 -6.25 -2.08 3.91
N PRO A 276 -7.10 -3.11 4.10
CA PRO A 276 -6.81 -4.35 4.84
C PRO A 276 -6.30 -5.52 3.97
N TRP A 277 -6.34 -5.43 2.64
CA TRP A 277 -6.25 -6.61 1.78
C TRP A 277 -4.82 -6.99 1.37
N ALA A 278 -3.91 -6.02 1.34
CA ALA A 278 -2.54 -6.18 0.90
C ALA A 278 -1.54 -5.92 2.04
N ALA A 279 -1.87 -6.41 3.25
CA ALA A 279 -1.07 -6.26 4.47
C ALA A 279 0.15 -7.19 4.47
N THR A 280 0.90 -7.23 3.37
CA THR A 280 2.02 -8.16 3.15
C THR A 280 3.07 -7.57 2.20
N VAL A 281 4.13 -8.32 1.93
CA VAL A 281 5.11 -8.03 0.88
C VAL A 281 4.43 -8.11 -0.48
N THR A 282 4.34 -6.96 -1.15
CA THR A 282 4.03 -6.87 -2.57
C THR A 282 5.17 -6.12 -3.25
N GLY A 283 5.88 -6.78 -4.16
CA GLY A 283 7.15 -6.29 -4.71
C GLY A 283 7.01 -4.93 -5.36
N ARG A 284 6.03 -4.78 -6.27
CA ARG A 284 5.75 -3.52 -6.98
C ARG A 284 5.46 -2.38 -6.01
N ASP A 285 4.52 -2.58 -5.09
CA ASP A 285 4.11 -1.58 -4.12
C ASP A 285 5.29 -1.15 -3.26
N SER A 286 6.08 -2.11 -2.80
CA SER A 286 7.24 -1.85 -1.95
C SER A 286 8.30 -1.04 -2.68
N VAL A 287 8.57 -1.40 -3.94
CA VAL A 287 9.57 -0.74 -4.79
C VAL A 287 9.17 0.71 -5.09
N LEU A 288 7.95 0.92 -5.60
CA LEU A 288 7.48 2.25 -5.98
C LEU A 288 7.19 3.14 -4.75
N ALA A 289 6.71 2.58 -3.63
CA ALA A 289 6.55 3.36 -2.40
C ALA A 289 7.90 3.80 -1.85
N SER A 290 8.91 2.93 -1.87
CA SER A 290 10.27 3.26 -1.45
C SER A 290 10.90 4.30 -2.36
N PHE A 291 10.74 4.18 -3.69
CA PHE A 291 11.20 5.18 -4.67
C PHE A 291 10.60 6.56 -4.37
N GLN A 292 9.29 6.63 -4.17
CA GLN A 292 8.59 7.89 -3.86
C GLN A 292 9.01 8.48 -2.50
N ALA A 293 9.37 7.63 -1.54
CA ALA A 293 9.73 8.02 -0.18
C ALA A 293 11.22 8.37 0.00
N LEU A 294 12.10 8.18 -1.00
CA LEU A 294 13.54 8.48 -0.89
C LEU A 294 13.86 9.86 -0.28
N PRO A 295 13.15 10.96 -0.63
CA PRO A 295 13.42 12.26 -0.03
C PRO A 295 13.11 12.38 1.47
N VAL A 296 12.45 11.38 2.06
CA VAL A 296 11.89 11.44 3.41
C VAL A 296 12.37 10.27 4.28
N ALA A 297 12.36 9.06 3.74
CA ALA A 297 12.66 7.82 4.45
C ALA A 297 13.40 6.82 3.55
N PRO A 298 14.67 7.12 3.16
CA PRO A 298 15.43 6.26 2.26
C PRO A 298 15.70 4.86 2.81
N ASP A 299 15.72 4.68 4.14
CA ASP A 299 15.93 3.38 4.80
C ASP A 299 14.89 2.31 4.40
N LEU A 300 13.69 2.71 3.96
CA LEU A 300 12.66 1.77 3.48
C LEU A 300 13.08 1.05 2.20
N ALA A 301 13.90 1.70 1.36
CA ALA A 301 14.42 1.10 0.14
C ALA A 301 15.42 -0.03 0.45
N VAL A 302 16.20 0.08 1.53
CA VAL A 302 17.19 -0.94 1.93
C VAL A 302 16.50 -2.27 2.21
N ALA A 303 15.51 -2.26 3.11
CA ALA A 303 14.77 -3.47 3.46
C ALA A 303 14.04 -4.07 2.26
N THR A 304 13.48 -3.21 1.39
CA THR A 304 12.80 -3.62 0.16
C THR A 304 13.77 -4.33 -0.80
N LEU A 305 14.92 -3.71 -1.09
CA LEU A 305 15.93 -4.29 -1.97
C LEU A 305 16.48 -5.61 -1.41
N ARG A 306 16.80 -5.65 -0.10
CA ARG A 306 17.26 -6.89 0.55
C ARG A 306 16.24 -8.01 0.47
N MET A 307 14.99 -7.75 0.85
CA MET A 307 13.94 -8.77 0.86
C MET A 307 13.70 -9.32 -0.55
N LEU A 308 13.62 -8.45 -1.55
CA LEU A 308 13.33 -8.83 -2.93
C LEU A 308 14.51 -9.50 -3.64
N GLY A 309 15.75 -9.14 -3.27
CA GLY A 309 16.95 -9.82 -3.76
C GLY A 309 17.10 -11.23 -3.16
N ILE A 310 16.87 -11.40 -1.85
CA ILE A 310 16.94 -12.70 -1.16
C ILE A 310 15.98 -13.72 -1.77
N ASP A 311 14.75 -13.32 -2.08
CA ASP A 311 13.71 -14.16 -2.67
C ASP A 311 13.60 -13.96 -4.20
N GLN A 312 14.70 -13.62 -4.89
CA GLN A 312 14.72 -13.58 -6.35
C GLN A 312 14.56 -14.99 -6.95
N GLY A 313 13.80 -15.09 -8.04
CA GLY A 313 13.56 -16.36 -8.74
C GLY A 313 14.85 -16.97 -9.27
N THR A 314 14.98 -18.29 -9.12
CA THR A 314 16.18 -19.05 -9.55
C THR A 314 15.83 -20.31 -10.35
N VAL A 315 14.56 -20.69 -10.40
CA VAL A 315 14.08 -21.87 -11.14
C VAL A 315 12.94 -21.51 -12.08
N LEU A 316 12.57 -22.45 -12.94
CA LEU A 316 11.34 -22.38 -13.72
C LEU A 316 10.23 -23.12 -12.98
N ASP A 317 9.21 -22.38 -12.53
CA ASP A 317 8.03 -22.93 -11.86
C ASP A 317 6.75 -22.30 -12.44
N ASP A 318 5.98 -23.09 -13.18
CA ASP A 318 4.75 -22.65 -13.83
C ASP A 318 3.66 -22.26 -12.83
N PHE A 319 3.60 -22.92 -11.66
CA PHE A 319 2.60 -22.63 -10.65
C PHE A 319 2.85 -21.27 -10.00
N ARG A 320 4.12 -20.95 -9.72
CA ARG A 320 4.54 -19.69 -9.11
C ARG A 320 4.82 -18.57 -10.09
N ASP A 321 4.73 -18.83 -11.40
CA ASP A 321 5.18 -17.91 -12.46
C ASP A 321 6.68 -17.53 -12.32
N GLU A 322 7.48 -18.40 -11.69
CA GLU A 322 8.90 -18.17 -11.38
C GLU A 322 9.79 -18.40 -12.61
N GLU A 323 10.70 -17.45 -12.83
CA GLU A 323 11.75 -17.53 -13.83
C GLU A 323 13.07 -17.02 -13.21
N PRO A 324 14.23 -17.55 -13.61
CA PRO A 324 15.53 -17.05 -13.14
C PRO A 324 15.69 -15.54 -13.33
N GLY A 325 16.05 -14.83 -12.26
CA GLY A 325 16.23 -13.37 -12.24
C GLY A 325 14.96 -12.56 -11.99
N LYS A 326 13.78 -13.19 -12.02
CA LYS A 326 12.50 -12.50 -11.79
C LYS A 326 12.32 -12.14 -10.33
N ILE A 327 11.81 -10.93 -10.06
CA ILE A 327 11.55 -10.47 -8.70
C ILE A 327 10.09 -10.75 -8.32
N LEU A 328 9.85 -11.22 -7.09
CA LEU A 328 8.52 -11.64 -6.66
C LEU A 328 7.48 -10.51 -6.72
N ARG A 329 6.26 -10.92 -7.06
CA ARG A 329 5.05 -10.08 -6.98
C ARG A 329 4.57 -9.98 -5.55
N GLU A 330 4.41 -11.11 -4.88
CA GLU A 330 3.65 -11.20 -3.64
C GLU A 330 4.07 -12.41 -2.80
N PHE A 331 4.14 -12.21 -1.48
CA PHE A 331 4.40 -13.27 -0.51
C PHE A 331 3.28 -13.28 0.55
N ARG A 332 2.70 -14.45 0.87
CA ARG A 332 1.59 -14.61 1.83
C ARG A 332 1.85 -15.76 2.79
N TYR A 333 1.37 -15.62 4.02
CA TYR A 333 1.49 -16.63 5.10
C TYR A 333 0.19 -17.40 5.36
N GLY A 334 -0.82 -17.19 4.52
CA GLY A 334 -2.17 -17.75 4.68
C GLY A 334 -2.23 -19.25 4.40
N GLU A 335 -3.30 -19.88 4.85
CA GLU A 335 -3.51 -21.33 4.68
C GLU A 335 -3.47 -21.76 3.21
N LEU A 336 -4.14 -21.02 2.32
CA LEU A 336 -4.24 -21.39 0.90
C LEU A 336 -2.87 -21.43 0.21
N SER A 337 -1.98 -20.50 0.57
CA SER A 337 -0.60 -20.47 0.07
C SER A 337 0.24 -21.59 0.69
N ALA A 338 0.04 -21.89 1.97
CA ALA A 338 0.77 -22.96 2.68
C ALA A 338 0.48 -24.38 2.14
N PHE A 339 -0.67 -24.59 1.50
CA PHE A 339 -1.06 -25.85 0.85
C PHE A 339 -1.01 -25.80 -0.68
N GLU A 340 -0.36 -24.77 -1.25
CA GLU A 340 -0.22 -24.61 -2.71
C GLU A 340 -1.58 -24.63 -3.46
N GLU A 341 -2.64 -24.18 -2.79
CA GLU A 341 -3.94 -23.94 -3.45
C GLU A 341 -3.92 -22.60 -4.21
N LEU A 342 -3.09 -21.66 -3.74
CA LEU A 342 -2.78 -20.40 -4.40
C LEU A 342 -1.25 -20.17 -4.40
N PRO A 343 -0.70 -19.44 -5.38
CA PRO A 343 0.74 -19.44 -5.63
C PRO A 343 1.58 -18.48 -4.76
N GLN A 344 0.97 -17.67 -3.89
CA GLN A 344 1.64 -16.58 -3.15
C GLN A 344 2.61 -17.01 -2.03
N SER A 345 3.54 -17.95 -2.27
CA SER A 345 4.55 -18.32 -1.28
C SER A 345 5.86 -18.85 -1.90
N PRO A 346 6.71 -18.00 -2.52
CA PRO A 346 6.43 -16.69 -3.13
C PRO A 346 5.75 -16.82 -4.52
N TYR A 347 5.07 -15.76 -4.97
CA TYR A 347 4.49 -15.67 -6.32
C TYR A 347 5.19 -14.61 -7.17
N TYR A 348 5.48 -14.92 -8.44
CA TYR A 348 6.24 -14.09 -9.37
C TYR A 348 5.43 -13.63 -10.59
N GLY A 349 4.10 -13.63 -10.53
CA GLY A 349 3.23 -13.18 -11.63
C GLY A 349 3.25 -11.68 -11.90
N SER A 350 4.42 -11.06 -11.98
CA SER A 350 4.64 -9.66 -12.31
C SER A 350 5.84 -9.54 -13.22
N ALA A 351 5.70 -8.82 -14.33
CA ALA A 351 6.78 -8.56 -15.28
C ALA A 351 7.50 -7.24 -14.99
N ASP A 352 6.82 -6.30 -14.34
CA ASP A 352 7.33 -4.94 -14.08
C ASP A 352 8.19 -4.82 -12.83
N VAL A 353 8.05 -5.70 -11.84
CA VAL A 353 8.85 -5.62 -10.59
C VAL A 353 10.33 -5.82 -10.88
N THR A 354 10.66 -6.74 -11.80
CA THR A 354 12.05 -7.07 -12.15
C THR A 354 12.84 -5.87 -12.69
N PRO A 355 12.40 -5.12 -13.72
CA PRO A 355 13.10 -3.90 -14.11
C PRO A 355 13.02 -2.80 -13.03
N LEU A 356 11.89 -2.66 -12.32
CA LEU A 356 11.74 -1.65 -11.28
C LEU A 356 12.69 -1.86 -10.08
N TYR A 357 13.10 -3.10 -9.80
CA TYR A 357 14.11 -3.41 -8.79
C TYR A 357 15.45 -2.74 -9.10
N VAL A 358 15.91 -2.83 -10.35
CA VAL A 358 17.14 -2.17 -10.82
C VAL A 358 16.99 -0.65 -10.76
N VAL A 359 15.82 -0.13 -11.14
CA VAL A 359 15.51 1.31 -11.06
C VAL A 359 15.63 1.83 -9.64
N LEU A 360 15.07 1.10 -8.65
CA LEU A 360 15.17 1.49 -7.24
C LEU A 360 16.60 1.40 -6.71
N LEU A 361 17.35 0.33 -7.04
CA LEU A 361 18.74 0.17 -6.58
C LEU A 361 19.59 1.37 -7.01
N ASP A 362 19.45 1.79 -8.26
CA ASP A 362 20.17 2.93 -8.82
C ASP A 362 19.72 4.26 -8.21
N GLU A 363 18.41 4.50 -8.12
CA GLU A 363 17.89 5.74 -7.54
C GLU A 363 18.25 5.87 -6.05
N TYR A 364 18.22 4.76 -5.31
CA TYR A 364 18.66 4.70 -3.92
C TYR A 364 20.12 5.13 -3.80
N GLU A 365 21.04 4.54 -4.59
CA GLU A 365 22.46 4.95 -4.55
C GLU A 365 22.62 6.42 -4.93
N ARG A 366 21.94 6.90 -5.97
CA ARG A 366 22.00 8.32 -6.36
C ARG A 366 21.65 9.23 -5.20
N TRP A 367 20.64 8.86 -4.42
CA TRP A 367 20.13 9.64 -3.30
C TRP A 367 21.01 9.54 -2.04
N THR A 368 21.43 8.34 -1.64
CA THR A 368 22.11 8.08 -0.36
C THR A 368 23.63 8.03 -0.47
N GLY A 369 24.14 7.73 -1.66
CA GLY A 369 25.53 7.43 -1.93
C GLY A 369 26.03 6.09 -1.40
N ASP A 370 25.11 5.20 -1.02
CA ASP A 370 25.42 3.88 -0.50
C ASP A 370 25.79 2.90 -1.63
N GLY A 371 27.03 3.01 -2.10
CA GLY A 371 27.60 2.07 -3.05
C GLY A 371 27.85 0.67 -2.47
N SER A 372 27.73 0.47 -1.15
CA SER A 372 27.91 -0.86 -0.55
C SER A 372 26.73 -1.76 -0.91
N MET A 373 25.51 -1.21 -0.87
CA MET A 373 24.29 -1.91 -1.28
C MET A 373 24.31 -2.32 -2.75
N VAL A 374 24.84 -1.46 -3.63
CA VAL A 374 24.99 -1.76 -5.07
C VAL A 374 25.93 -2.94 -5.33
N ARG A 375 27.00 -3.06 -4.54
CA ARG A 375 27.93 -4.19 -4.62
C ARG A 375 27.37 -5.44 -3.96
N GLU A 376 26.61 -5.29 -2.88
CA GLU A 376 25.93 -6.40 -2.18
C GLU A 376 24.96 -7.12 -3.12
N PHE A 377 24.18 -6.37 -3.93
CA PHE A 377 23.15 -6.91 -4.82
C PHE A 377 23.51 -6.85 -6.31
N GLU A 378 24.80 -6.95 -6.64
CA GLU A 378 25.26 -6.96 -8.03
C GLU A 378 24.68 -8.15 -8.82
N GLU A 379 24.76 -9.36 -8.25
CA GLU A 379 24.32 -10.58 -8.94
C GLU A 379 22.81 -10.56 -9.21
N GLU A 380 22.02 -10.10 -8.25
CA GLU A 380 20.58 -9.99 -8.35
C GLU A 380 20.16 -8.93 -9.38
N ALA A 381 20.85 -7.78 -9.40
CA ALA A 381 20.62 -6.74 -10.40
C ALA A 381 20.99 -7.23 -11.82
N ARG A 382 22.11 -7.95 -11.98
CA ARG A 382 22.49 -8.57 -13.24
C ARG A 382 21.51 -9.66 -13.67
N ALA A 383 21.01 -10.46 -12.74
CA ALA A 383 20.00 -11.48 -13.02
C ALA A 383 18.67 -10.85 -13.47
N ALA A 384 18.25 -9.75 -12.84
CA ALA A 384 17.08 -8.99 -13.26
C ALA A 384 17.25 -8.40 -14.68
N LEU A 385 18.43 -7.87 -15.00
CA LEU A 385 18.75 -7.39 -16.35
C LEU A 385 18.78 -8.51 -17.38
N ARG A 386 19.36 -9.68 -17.05
CA ARG A 386 19.31 -10.86 -17.91
C ARG A 386 17.89 -11.36 -18.13
N TRP A 387 17.05 -11.34 -17.10
CA TRP A 387 15.64 -11.74 -17.21
C TRP A 387 14.90 -10.92 -18.27
N ILE A 388 15.16 -9.61 -18.36
CA ILE A 388 14.55 -8.72 -19.37
C ILE A 388 14.76 -9.26 -20.80
N ASP A 389 15.98 -9.76 -21.09
CA ASP A 389 16.36 -10.20 -22.43
C ASP A 389 16.10 -11.68 -22.69
N GLU A 390 16.21 -12.54 -21.67
CA GLU A 390 16.08 -13.99 -21.85
C GLU A 390 14.65 -14.50 -21.66
N TYR A 391 13.95 -14.04 -20.63
CA TYR A 391 12.61 -14.51 -20.26
C TYR A 391 11.53 -13.48 -20.60
N GLY A 392 11.87 -12.19 -20.55
CA GLY A 392 11.02 -11.09 -20.94
C GLY A 392 10.77 -11.04 -22.45
N ASP A 393 11.77 -11.33 -23.28
CA ASP A 393 11.63 -11.32 -24.75
C ASP A 393 11.08 -12.65 -25.29
N ILE A 394 9.88 -13.02 -24.85
CA ILE A 394 9.19 -14.28 -25.21
C ILE A 394 9.10 -14.47 -26.74
N LEU A 395 8.96 -13.38 -27.50
CA LEU A 395 8.80 -13.41 -28.96
C LEU A 395 10.12 -13.17 -29.72
N GLY A 396 11.24 -12.95 -29.05
CA GLY A 396 12.54 -12.69 -29.67
C GLY A 396 12.58 -11.44 -30.56
N ASN A 397 11.72 -10.46 -30.28
CA ASN A 397 11.59 -9.22 -31.06
C ASN A 397 12.13 -7.98 -30.32
N GLY A 398 12.78 -8.20 -29.18
CA GLY A 398 13.40 -7.18 -28.35
C GLY A 398 12.41 -6.34 -27.56
N TYR A 399 11.20 -6.84 -27.32
CA TYR A 399 10.24 -6.24 -26.38
C TYR A 399 10.05 -7.17 -25.18
N VAL A 400 9.72 -6.59 -24.03
CA VAL A 400 9.34 -7.36 -22.85
C VAL A 400 7.86 -7.71 -22.93
N TRP A 401 7.57 -8.99 -22.96
CA TRP A 401 6.26 -9.60 -23.00
C TRP A 401 5.93 -10.22 -21.65
N TYR A 402 4.65 -10.31 -21.32
CA TYR A 402 4.19 -11.18 -20.25
C TYR A 402 3.13 -12.17 -20.73
N GLN A 403 3.16 -13.34 -20.10
CA GLN A 403 2.17 -14.39 -20.24
C GLN A 403 2.13 -15.18 -18.93
N ARG A 404 0.95 -15.31 -18.33
CA ARG A 404 0.78 -16.18 -17.17
C ARG A 404 1.08 -17.63 -17.56
N ARG A 405 1.88 -18.30 -16.75
CA ARG A 405 2.18 -19.74 -16.82
C ARG A 405 1.16 -20.52 -15.98
N ASN A 406 0.72 -19.94 -14.86
CA ASN A 406 -0.39 -20.47 -14.08
C ASN A 406 -1.74 -20.02 -14.67
N GLU A 407 -2.29 -20.78 -15.62
CA GLU A 407 -3.56 -20.44 -16.28
C GLU A 407 -4.79 -20.52 -15.35
N ARG A 408 -4.67 -21.22 -14.21
CA ARG A 408 -5.77 -21.46 -13.28
C ARG A 408 -5.93 -20.34 -12.26
N ASN A 409 -4.83 -19.99 -11.57
CA ASN A 409 -4.84 -19.08 -10.43
C ASN A 409 -3.87 -17.89 -10.62
N GLY A 410 -3.14 -17.83 -11.74
CA GLY A 410 -2.22 -16.73 -12.04
C GLY A 410 -2.95 -15.49 -12.53
N VAL A 411 -2.40 -14.33 -12.19
CA VAL A 411 -2.94 -13.04 -12.62
C VAL A 411 -2.80 -12.89 -14.14
N GLU A 412 -3.85 -12.39 -14.79
CA GLU A 412 -3.89 -12.31 -16.26
C GLU A 412 -3.00 -11.18 -16.80
N ASN A 413 -3.03 -10.02 -16.13
CA ASN A 413 -2.17 -8.88 -16.46
C ASN A 413 -1.04 -8.80 -15.43
N GLN A 414 0.21 -8.82 -15.90
CA GLN A 414 1.40 -8.83 -15.06
C GLN A 414 2.11 -7.46 -14.99
N GLY A 415 1.45 -6.39 -15.43
CA GLY A 415 1.86 -5.00 -15.24
C GLY A 415 1.07 -4.30 -14.13
N TRP A 416 1.34 -3.01 -13.87
CA TRP A 416 0.69 -2.28 -12.77
C TRP A 416 -0.84 -2.24 -12.87
N LYS A 417 -1.37 -2.22 -14.09
CA LYS A 417 -2.81 -2.40 -14.36
C LYS A 417 -3.17 -3.89 -14.43
N ASP A 418 -3.19 -4.54 -13.28
CA ASP A 418 -3.29 -6.00 -13.19
C ASP A 418 -4.74 -6.56 -13.21
N SER A 419 -5.76 -5.70 -13.29
CA SER A 419 -7.16 -6.18 -13.41
C SER A 419 -7.45 -6.73 -14.82
N PRO A 420 -8.30 -7.77 -14.98
CA PRO A 420 -8.51 -8.47 -16.26
C PRO A 420 -8.86 -7.57 -17.45
N GLU A 421 -9.67 -6.53 -17.24
CA GLU A 421 -10.17 -5.67 -18.32
C GLU A 421 -9.26 -4.47 -18.66
N ALA A 422 -8.12 -4.33 -17.98
CA ALA A 422 -7.36 -3.08 -18.01
C ALA A 422 -6.62 -2.81 -19.32
N ILE A 423 -6.19 -3.87 -20.00
CA ILE A 423 -5.48 -3.79 -21.28
C ILE A 423 -6.49 -4.10 -22.37
N CYS A 424 -6.93 -3.07 -23.08
CA CYS A 424 -7.99 -3.19 -24.08
C CYS A 424 -7.74 -2.29 -25.30
N TYR A 425 -8.33 -2.68 -26.43
CA TYR A 425 -8.47 -1.83 -27.60
C TYR A 425 -9.49 -0.72 -27.37
N ALA A 426 -9.47 0.33 -28.20
CA ALA A 426 -10.40 1.44 -28.11
C ALA A 426 -11.86 1.01 -28.27
N ASP A 427 -12.09 -0.03 -29.08
CA ASP A 427 -13.41 -0.67 -29.29
C ASP A 427 -13.84 -1.62 -28.15
N GLY A 428 -12.98 -1.82 -27.15
CA GLY A 428 -13.24 -2.65 -25.97
C GLY A 428 -12.93 -4.13 -26.16
N ARG A 429 -12.39 -4.57 -27.29
CA ARG A 429 -11.82 -5.92 -27.41
C ARG A 429 -10.62 -6.07 -26.46
N LEU A 430 -10.42 -7.27 -25.94
CA LEU A 430 -9.24 -7.61 -25.12
C LEU A 430 -8.21 -8.33 -25.99
N PRO A 431 -6.94 -7.89 -26.02
CA PRO A 431 -5.88 -8.58 -26.74
C PRO A 431 -5.60 -9.94 -26.09
N ARG A 432 -5.19 -10.93 -26.88
CA ARG A 432 -4.72 -12.23 -26.34
C ARG A 432 -3.34 -12.09 -25.71
N LEU A 433 -2.95 -13.06 -24.88
CA LEU A 433 -1.58 -13.22 -24.41
C LEU A 433 -0.70 -13.85 -25.51
N PRO A 434 0.63 -13.61 -25.51
CA PRO A 434 1.34 -12.67 -24.64
C PRO A 434 1.02 -11.20 -24.99
N ARG A 435 1.28 -10.29 -24.04
CA ARG A 435 1.07 -8.84 -24.19
C ARG A 435 2.36 -8.09 -23.89
N ALA A 436 2.69 -7.07 -24.69
CA ALA A 436 3.78 -6.14 -24.42
C ALA A 436 3.22 -4.75 -24.13
N THR A 437 2.98 -4.44 -22.85
CA THR A 437 2.45 -3.13 -22.45
C THR A 437 3.53 -2.05 -22.55
N CYS A 438 3.11 -0.82 -22.87
CA CYS A 438 4.04 0.26 -23.17
C CYS A 438 4.92 0.63 -21.96
N GLU A 439 4.35 0.73 -20.76
CA GLU A 439 5.09 1.10 -19.56
C GLU A 439 6.17 0.08 -19.19
N LEU A 440 5.93 -1.20 -19.47
CA LEU A 440 6.90 -2.26 -19.23
C LEU A 440 8.15 -2.06 -20.09
N GLN A 441 7.98 -1.61 -21.34
CA GLN A 441 9.10 -1.25 -22.22
C GLN A 441 9.85 -0.04 -21.67
N GLY A 442 9.10 0.95 -21.16
CA GLY A 442 9.67 2.09 -20.46
C GLY A 442 10.52 1.68 -19.25
N TYR A 443 10.04 0.78 -18.40
CA TYR A 443 10.80 0.30 -17.25
C TYR A 443 12.03 -0.49 -17.67
N ALA A 444 11.94 -1.34 -18.70
CA ALA A 444 13.09 -2.06 -19.22
C ALA A 444 14.17 -1.11 -19.77
N TYR A 445 13.76 -0.06 -20.49
CA TYR A 445 14.65 1.00 -20.95
C TYR A 445 15.37 1.71 -19.80
N ASP A 446 14.63 2.16 -18.77
CA ASP A 446 15.21 2.85 -17.61
C ASP A 446 16.14 1.92 -16.81
N ALA A 447 15.73 0.66 -16.60
CA ALA A 447 16.54 -0.35 -15.95
C ALA A 447 17.87 -0.59 -16.67
N LYS A 448 17.88 -0.65 -18.01
CA LYS A 448 19.12 -0.82 -18.79
C LYS A 448 20.05 0.40 -18.66
N LEU A 449 19.53 1.62 -18.73
CA LEU A 449 20.35 2.83 -18.55
C LEU A 449 20.95 2.93 -17.14
N ARG A 450 20.14 2.63 -16.12
CA ARG A 450 20.56 2.63 -14.72
C ARG A 450 21.54 1.51 -14.44
N GLY A 451 21.25 0.31 -14.91
CA GLY A 451 22.15 -0.85 -14.88
C GLY A 451 23.50 -0.55 -15.55
N ALA A 452 23.52 0.20 -16.66
CA ALA A 452 24.76 0.62 -17.29
C ALA A 452 25.61 1.54 -16.40
N ARG A 453 24.97 2.47 -15.69
CA ARG A 453 25.66 3.31 -14.70
C ARG A 453 26.22 2.45 -13.56
N LEU A 454 25.42 1.55 -12.99
CA LEU A 454 25.85 0.66 -11.92
C LEU A 454 27.04 -0.21 -12.35
N ALA A 455 26.98 -0.76 -13.57
CA ALA A 455 28.05 -1.57 -14.16
C ALA A 455 29.36 -0.80 -14.30
N ARG A 456 29.28 0.46 -14.76
CA ARG A 456 30.45 1.32 -14.95
C ARG A 456 31.06 1.79 -13.64
N GLU A 457 30.23 2.20 -12.69
CA GLU A 457 30.68 2.91 -11.48
C GLU A 457 30.99 1.98 -10.30
N PHE A 458 30.32 0.83 -10.20
CA PHE A 458 30.38 -0.03 -9.01
C PHE A 458 30.84 -1.46 -9.30
N TRP A 459 30.43 -2.04 -10.43
CA TRP A 459 30.75 -3.43 -10.78
C TRP A 459 32.07 -3.59 -11.55
N GLY A 460 32.68 -2.47 -11.98
CA GLY A 460 33.94 -2.49 -12.72
C GLY A 460 33.83 -3.09 -14.12
N ASP A 461 32.64 -3.01 -14.74
CA ASP A 461 32.30 -3.65 -16.01
C ASP A 461 31.81 -2.63 -17.06
N PRO A 462 32.71 -1.77 -17.58
CA PRO A 462 32.35 -0.75 -18.56
C PRO A 462 31.93 -1.35 -19.91
N ALA A 463 32.31 -2.59 -20.23
CA ALA A 463 31.91 -3.26 -21.45
C ALA A 463 30.43 -3.67 -21.39
N TYR A 464 29.98 -4.24 -20.27
CA TYR A 464 28.57 -4.51 -20.03
C TYR A 464 27.74 -3.23 -19.99
N ALA A 465 28.26 -2.16 -19.39
CA ALA A 465 27.62 -0.84 -19.43
C ALA A 465 27.33 -0.36 -20.86
N GLN A 466 28.32 -0.46 -21.76
CA GLN A 466 28.15 -0.09 -23.17
C GLN A 466 27.18 -1.01 -23.92
N ALA A 467 27.10 -2.30 -23.55
CA ALA A 467 26.11 -3.22 -24.11
C ALA A 467 24.69 -2.77 -23.73
N LEU A 468 24.44 -2.56 -22.43
CA LEU A 468 23.15 -2.09 -21.92
C LEU A 468 22.72 -0.75 -22.54
N GLU A 469 23.64 0.21 -22.70
CA GLU A 469 23.34 1.50 -23.35
C GLU A 469 22.93 1.33 -24.82
N ARG A 470 23.61 0.46 -25.57
CA ARG A 470 23.25 0.16 -26.98
C ARG A 470 21.90 -0.51 -27.07
N GLU A 471 21.62 -1.47 -26.19
CA GLU A 471 20.34 -2.15 -26.13
C GLU A 471 19.20 -1.21 -25.75
N ALA A 472 19.41 -0.32 -24.78
CA ALA A 472 18.46 0.72 -24.39
C ALA A 472 18.17 1.68 -25.55
N ALA A 473 19.21 2.13 -26.27
CA ALA A 473 19.05 2.98 -27.45
C ALA A 473 18.24 2.28 -28.55
N ALA A 474 18.54 1.01 -28.84
CA ALA A 474 17.80 0.22 -29.82
C ALA A 474 16.34 -0.02 -29.38
N LEU A 475 16.08 -0.25 -28.09
CA LEU A 475 14.72 -0.36 -27.55
C LEU A 475 13.96 0.96 -27.70
N LYS A 476 14.57 2.10 -27.38
CA LYS A 476 13.95 3.42 -27.56
C LYS A 476 13.56 3.68 -29.01
N GLU A 477 14.46 3.41 -29.96
CA GLU A 477 14.19 3.59 -31.39
C GLU A 477 13.04 2.69 -31.87
N ARG A 478 13.09 1.38 -31.56
CA ARG A 478 12.01 0.45 -31.92
C ARG A 478 10.68 0.86 -31.31
N PHE A 479 10.67 1.18 -30.02
CA PHE A 479 9.47 1.57 -29.28
C PHE A 479 8.78 2.78 -29.91
N ASN A 480 9.54 3.85 -30.20
CA ASN A 480 8.98 5.07 -30.79
C ASN A 480 8.45 4.86 -32.21
N ARG A 481 8.97 3.87 -32.94
CA ARG A 481 8.43 3.46 -34.25
C ARG A 481 7.16 2.61 -34.12
N ASP A 482 7.16 1.60 -33.26
CA ASP A 482 6.13 0.55 -33.28
C ASP A 482 4.93 0.87 -32.37
N PHE A 483 5.12 1.63 -31.29
CA PHE A 483 4.04 1.98 -30.35
C PHE A 483 3.37 3.33 -30.67
N TRP A 484 3.96 4.20 -31.49
CA TRP A 484 3.37 5.50 -31.79
C TRP A 484 2.16 5.38 -32.74
N ILE A 485 1.01 5.89 -32.33
CA ILE A 485 -0.22 5.94 -33.13
C ILE A 485 -0.31 7.31 -33.78
N ALA A 486 0.33 7.46 -34.95
CA ALA A 486 0.57 8.75 -35.58
C ALA A 486 -0.71 9.55 -35.88
N ASP A 487 -1.81 8.89 -36.25
CA ASP A 487 -3.09 9.54 -36.54
C ASP A 487 -3.81 10.05 -35.29
N ARG A 488 -3.42 9.58 -34.09
CA ARG A 488 -4.02 9.97 -32.81
C ARG A 488 -3.11 10.78 -31.89
N GLY A 489 -1.81 10.82 -32.17
CA GLY A 489 -0.84 11.62 -31.43
C GLY A 489 -0.55 11.09 -30.03
N TYR A 490 -0.52 9.76 -29.85
CA TYR A 490 -0.24 9.13 -28.57
C TYR A 490 0.31 7.70 -28.74
N TYR A 491 0.86 7.10 -27.68
CA TYR A 491 1.39 5.73 -27.70
C TYR A 491 0.30 4.69 -27.44
N ALA A 492 0.36 3.58 -28.17
CA ALA A 492 -0.42 2.38 -27.94
C ALA A 492 -0.23 1.88 -26.51
N LEU A 493 -1.32 1.41 -25.88
CA LEU A 493 -1.28 0.86 -24.53
C LEU A 493 -0.42 -0.41 -24.47
N ALA A 494 -0.46 -1.21 -25.54
CA ALA A 494 0.33 -2.43 -25.69
C ALA A 494 0.50 -2.79 -27.17
N LEU A 495 1.34 -3.80 -27.44
CA LEU A 495 1.26 -4.63 -28.64
C LEU A 495 0.62 -5.97 -28.31
N ASP A 496 -0.20 -6.49 -29.22
CA ASP A 496 -0.66 -7.88 -29.20
C ASP A 496 0.36 -8.81 -29.86
N ALA A 497 0.15 -10.13 -29.71
CA ALA A 497 1.06 -11.15 -30.25
C ALA A 497 1.20 -11.13 -31.79
N ASP A 498 0.26 -10.50 -32.51
CA ASP A 498 0.35 -10.32 -33.97
C ASP A 498 1.07 -8.99 -34.34
N GLY A 499 1.59 -8.26 -33.35
CA GLY A 499 2.26 -6.97 -33.53
C GLY A 499 1.30 -5.79 -33.73
N ARG A 500 -0.01 -5.96 -33.46
CA ARG A 500 -0.98 -4.87 -33.61
C ARG A 500 -0.96 -3.94 -32.40
N GLN A 501 -1.12 -2.65 -32.66
CA GLN A 501 -1.24 -1.63 -31.62
C GLN A 501 -2.58 -1.74 -30.89
N VAL A 502 -2.51 -1.99 -29.58
CA VAL A 502 -3.66 -1.91 -28.66
C VAL A 502 -3.90 -0.43 -28.36
N ASP A 503 -4.93 0.14 -29.00
CA ASP A 503 -5.02 1.55 -29.35
C ASP A 503 -5.83 2.44 -28.38
N ALA A 504 -6.25 1.92 -27.22
CA ALA A 504 -6.98 2.70 -26.24
C ALA A 504 -6.10 3.78 -25.59
N LEU A 505 -6.65 4.99 -25.43
CA LEU A 505 -5.96 6.08 -24.75
C LEU A 505 -5.98 5.89 -23.22
N ALA A 506 -4.79 5.80 -22.61
CA ALA A 506 -4.62 5.46 -21.19
C ALA A 506 -3.51 6.27 -20.51
N SER A 507 -3.52 6.28 -19.18
CA SER A 507 -2.53 7.00 -18.35
C SER A 507 -1.08 6.51 -18.46
N ASN A 508 -0.86 5.28 -18.95
CA ASN A 508 0.45 4.61 -19.00
C ASN A 508 1.53 5.46 -19.69
N MET A 509 1.16 6.37 -20.59
CA MET A 509 2.11 7.26 -21.26
C MET A 509 2.87 8.19 -20.31
N GLY A 510 2.31 8.54 -19.15
CA GLY A 510 3.08 9.30 -18.16
C GLY A 510 4.21 8.49 -17.53
N HIS A 511 4.09 7.16 -17.47
CA HIS A 511 5.19 6.29 -17.07
C HIS A 511 6.30 6.24 -18.14
N LEU A 512 5.96 6.41 -19.43
CA LEU A 512 6.94 6.55 -20.51
C LEU A 512 7.74 7.87 -20.41
N LEU A 513 7.06 8.95 -20.01
CA LEU A 513 7.73 10.21 -19.67
C LEU A 513 8.63 10.06 -18.43
N TRP A 514 8.20 9.28 -17.44
CA TRP A 514 9.05 9.02 -16.28
C TRP A 514 10.33 8.26 -16.66
N SER A 515 10.20 7.17 -17.42
CA SER A 515 11.34 6.35 -17.84
C SER A 515 12.30 7.05 -18.81
N GLY A 516 11.84 8.06 -19.54
CA GLY A 516 12.67 8.76 -20.54
C GLY A 516 12.65 8.12 -21.93
N ILE A 517 11.82 7.10 -22.16
CA ILE A 517 11.79 6.38 -23.45
C ILE A 517 11.10 7.19 -24.56
N VAL A 518 10.26 8.18 -24.22
CA VAL A 518 9.56 9.03 -25.19
C VAL A 518 10.55 9.87 -26.01
N ASP A 519 10.32 9.99 -27.32
CA ASP A 519 11.04 10.96 -28.14
C ASP A 519 10.54 12.37 -27.84
N GLU A 520 11.46 13.32 -27.74
CA GLU A 520 11.18 14.70 -27.34
C GLU A 520 10.13 15.37 -28.26
N SER A 521 10.08 14.95 -29.54
CA SER A 521 9.11 15.43 -30.51
C SER A 521 7.65 15.04 -30.20
N HIS A 522 7.43 13.94 -29.49
CA HIS A 522 6.09 13.46 -29.12
C HIS A 522 5.64 13.92 -27.73
N ALA A 523 6.58 14.38 -26.89
CA ALA A 523 6.32 14.64 -25.48
C ALA A 523 5.23 15.70 -25.23
N ALA A 524 5.16 16.73 -26.08
CA ALA A 524 4.14 17.78 -25.99
C ALA A 524 2.72 17.25 -26.27
N GLU A 525 2.57 16.35 -27.25
CA GLU A 525 1.27 15.72 -27.57
C GLU A 525 0.82 14.80 -26.44
N VAL A 526 1.75 14.00 -25.89
CA VAL A 526 1.47 13.16 -24.72
C VAL A 526 1.02 13.99 -23.52
N ALA A 527 1.73 15.09 -23.21
CA ALA A 527 1.35 16.00 -22.13
C ALA A 527 -0.05 16.59 -22.34
N ALA A 528 -0.38 16.99 -23.58
CA ALA A 528 -1.69 17.51 -23.94
C ALA A 528 -2.81 16.47 -23.75
N HIS A 529 -2.59 15.19 -24.11
CA HIS A 529 -3.56 14.13 -23.87
C HIS A 529 -3.78 13.86 -22.37
N LEU A 530 -2.69 13.75 -21.59
CA LEU A 530 -2.75 13.49 -20.14
C LEU A 530 -3.56 14.56 -19.40
N LEU A 531 -3.39 15.83 -19.78
CA LEU A 531 -4.08 16.98 -19.19
C LEU A 531 -5.39 17.36 -19.92
N GLY A 532 -5.72 16.63 -20.99
CA GLY A 532 -6.92 16.82 -21.78
C GLY A 532 -8.18 16.30 -21.06
N PRO A 533 -9.37 16.78 -21.44
CA PRO A 533 -10.62 16.50 -20.72
C PRO A 533 -11.05 15.02 -20.75
N ARG A 534 -10.47 14.23 -21.68
CA ARG A 534 -10.72 12.78 -21.76
C ARG A 534 -10.02 12.03 -20.62
N LEU A 535 -8.81 12.41 -20.25
CA LEU A 535 -8.03 11.76 -19.18
C LEU A 535 -8.10 12.56 -17.88
N PHE A 536 -7.80 13.85 -17.88
CA PHE A 536 -7.81 14.67 -16.67
C PHE A 536 -9.23 14.97 -16.20
N SER A 537 -9.55 14.60 -14.96
CA SER A 537 -10.88 14.74 -14.36
C SER A 537 -11.08 16.04 -13.60
N GLY A 538 -10.02 16.85 -13.43
CA GLY A 538 -9.99 17.95 -12.47
C GLY A 538 -9.60 17.50 -11.05
N TRP A 539 -9.69 16.20 -10.76
CA TRP A 539 -9.06 15.58 -9.60
C TRP A 539 -7.70 15.00 -9.96
N GLY A 540 -7.59 14.33 -11.11
CA GLY A 540 -6.35 13.73 -11.62
C GLY A 540 -6.54 13.07 -12.98
N VAL A 541 -5.47 12.50 -13.54
CA VAL A 541 -5.47 11.70 -14.75
C VAL A 541 -6.14 10.35 -14.47
N ARG A 542 -7.16 10.02 -15.26
CA ARG A 542 -7.85 8.73 -15.24
C ARG A 542 -6.99 7.64 -15.87
N THR A 543 -7.16 6.43 -15.38
CA THR A 543 -6.50 5.24 -15.93
C THR A 543 -6.86 4.96 -17.39
N LEU A 544 -8.11 5.23 -17.79
CA LEU A 544 -8.57 5.08 -19.17
C LEU A 544 -9.38 6.32 -19.57
N ALA A 545 -9.20 6.76 -20.81
CA ALA A 545 -9.83 7.96 -21.32
C ALA A 545 -11.36 7.83 -21.45
N LYS A 546 -12.08 8.91 -21.14
CA LYS A 546 -13.49 9.03 -21.47
C LYS A 546 -13.67 8.88 -22.99
N GLY A 547 -14.62 8.01 -23.37
CA GLY A 547 -14.95 7.70 -24.77
C GLY A 547 -14.35 6.38 -25.26
N GLU A 548 -13.38 5.79 -24.55
CA GLU A 548 -12.97 4.40 -24.80
C GLU A 548 -14.11 3.45 -24.41
N ALA A 549 -14.32 2.36 -25.15
CA ALA A 549 -15.51 1.52 -24.97
C ALA A 549 -15.63 0.88 -23.58
N ARG A 550 -14.50 0.60 -22.92
CA ARG A 550 -14.45 0.05 -21.55
C ARG A 550 -14.37 1.11 -20.46
N TYR A 551 -14.39 2.40 -20.81
CA TYR A 551 -14.32 3.46 -19.81
C TYR A 551 -15.49 3.37 -18.83
N ASN A 552 -15.14 3.23 -17.55
CA ASN A 552 -16.06 3.28 -16.44
C ASN A 552 -15.43 4.16 -15.34
N PRO A 553 -16.05 5.29 -14.94
CA PRO A 553 -15.53 6.12 -13.84
C PRO A 553 -15.45 5.38 -12.50
N LEU A 554 -16.18 4.27 -12.35
CA LEU A 554 -16.13 3.37 -11.19
C LEU A 554 -15.29 2.11 -11.46
N GLY A 555 -14.56 2.04 -12.58
CA GLY A 555 -13.69 0.92 -12.92
C GLY A 555 -12.29 1.10 -12.34
N TYR A 556 -11.73 0.04 -11.76
CA TYR A 556 -10.44 0.10 -11.04
C TYR A 556 -9.28 0.60 -11.90
N HIS A 557 -9.00 -0.07 -13.02
CA HIS A 557 -7.98 0.32 -14.00
C HIS A 557 -8.55 0.78 -15.35
N VAL A 558 -9.88 0.95 -15.44
CA VAL A 558 -10.59 1.34 -16.68
C VAL A 558 -11.35 2.66 -16.52
N GLY A 559 -10.89 3.54 -15.64
CA GLY A 559 -11.42 4.90 -15.52
C GLY A 559 -11.23 5.56 -14.16
N GLY A 560 -10.86 4.82 -13.11
CA GLY A 560 -10.46 5.37 -11.81
C GLY A 560 -9.21 6.26 -11.89
N VAL A 561 -8.98 7.05 -10.84
CA VAL A 561 -7.80 7.92 -10.68
C VAL A 561 -7.00 7.41 -9.49
N TRP A 562 -5.72 7.10 -9.72
CA TRP A 562 -4.81 6.56 -8.74
C TRP A 562 -3.77 7.62 -8.34
N PRO A 563 -3.59 7.92 -7.03
CA PRO A 563 -2.64 8.95 -6.62
C PRO A 563 -1.20 8.68 -7.03
N PHE A 564 -0.75 7.42 -6.99
CA PHE A 564 0.63 7.08 -7.35
C PHE A 564 0.90 7.19 -8.85
N ASP A 565 -0.05 6.76 -9.71
CA ASP A 565 -0.01 6.95 -11.16
C ASP A 565 0.13 8.45 -11.46
N ASN A 566 -0.67 9.28 -10.80
CA ASN A 566 -0.61 10.73 -10.94
C ASN A 566 0.71 11.34 -10.45
N ALA A 567 1.31 10.82 -9.39
CA ALA A 567 2.62 11.27 -8.93
C ALA A 567 3.74 10.90 -9.92
N LEU A 568 3.70 9.69 -10.50
CA LEU A 568 4.64 9.26 -11.54
C LEU A 568 4.45 10.06 -12.84
N ILE A 569 3.21 10.31 -13.26
CA ILE A 569 2.89 11.17 -14.40
C ILE A 569 3.45 12.59 -14.17
N ALA A 570 3.20 13.18 -13.00
CA ALA A 570 3.70 14.51 -12.67
C ALA A 570 5.25 14.55 -12.68
N TRP A 571 5.91 13.51 -12.18
CA TRP A 571 7.36 13.40 -12.24
C TRP A 571 7.88 13.23 -13.68
N GLY A 572 7.22 12.42 -14.51
CA GLY A 572 7.55 12.29 -15.93
C GLY A 572 7.40 13.60 -16.71
N LEU A 573 6.27 14.28 -16.55
CA LEU A 573 6.04 15.62 -17.12
C LEU A 573 7.14 16.60 -16.69
N ARG A 574 7.50 16.57 -15.40
CA ARG A 574 8.56 17.41 -14.85
C ARG A 574 9.91 17.17 -15.51
N ARG A 575 10.27 15.90 -15.76
CA ARG A 575 11.53 15.52 -16.43
C ARG A 575 11.61 16.01 -17.87
N TYR A 576 10.46 16.12 -18.55
CA TYR A 576 10.35 16.65 -19.92
C TYR A 576 10.12 18.17 -19.99
N GLY A 577 10.19 18.89 -18.85
CA GLY A 577 10.06 20.34 -18.81
C GLY A 577 8.63 20.88 -18.68
N PHE A 578 7.62 20.00 -18.60
CA PHE A 578 6.20 20.34 -18.42
C PHE A 578 5.85 20.58 -16.95
N ALA A 579 6.51 21.58 -16.35
CA ALA A 579 6.40 21.85 -14.91
C ALA A 579 5.02 22.42 -14.52
N GLU A 580 4.35 23.14 -15.41
CA GLU A 580 3.01 23.70 -15.15
C GLU A 580 1.96 22.59 -15.16
N GLU A 581 2.06 21.65 -16.09
CA GLU A 581 1.22 20.46 -16.19
C GLU A 581 1.39 19.54 -14.98
N ALA A 582 2.63 19.29 -14.55
CA ALA A 582 2.93 18.57 -13.32
C ALA A 582 2.30 19.27 -12.10
N GLY A 583 2.38 20.62 -12.06
CA GLY A 583 1.75 21.44 -11.04
C GLY A 583 0.23 21.28 -10.95
N ARG A 584 -0.46 21.24 -12.10
CA ARG A 584 -1.92 21.03 -12.17
C ARG A 584 -2.35 19.67 -11.62
N ILE A 585 -1.57 18.61 -11.90
CA ILE A 585 -1.82 17.28 -11.32
C ILE A 585 -1.62 17.31 -9.80
N ALA A 586 -0.53 17.93 -9.33
CA ALA A 586 -0.25 18.04 -7.90
C ALA A 586 -1.36 18.80 -7.15
N GLU A 587 -1.85 19.91 -7.70
CA GLU A 587 -3.00 20.64 -7.16
C GLU A 587 -4.24 19.75 -7.06
N GLY A 588 -4.59 19.01 -8.12
CA GLY A 588 -5.73 18.10 -8.12
C GLY A 588 -5.65 17.03 -7.03
N MET A 589 -4.48 16.41 -6.87
CA MET A 589 -4.23 15.38 -5.86
C MET A 589 -4.33 15.93 -4.43
N ILE A 590 -3.66 17.05 -4.13
CA ILE A 590 -3.71 17.64 -2.78
C ILE A 590 -5.12 18.15 -2.44
N ASP A 591 -5.82 18.71 -3.42
CA ASP A 591 -7.21 19.14 -3.22
C ASP A 591 -8.14 17.95 -2.98
N ALA A 592 -7.91 16.81 -3.65
CA ALA A 592 -8.64 15.58 -3.35
C ALA A 592 -8.32 15.07 -1.93
N ALA A 593 -7.06 15.12 -1.50
CA ALA A 593 -6.62 14.69 -0.17
C ALA A 593 -7.34 15.44 0.96
N HIS A 594 -7.65 16.73 0.76
CA HIS A 594 -8.41 17.54 1.72
C HIS A 594 -9.75 16.90 2.10
N TYR A 595 -10.48 16.33 1.14
CA TYR A 595 -11.77 15.67 1.39
C TYR A 595 -11.63 14.32 2.12
N PHE A 596 -10.42 13.79 2.22
CA PHE A 596 -10.10 12.56 2.93
C PHE A 596 -9.25 12.83 4.18
N SER A 597 -9.33 14.04 4.75
CA SER A 597 -8.56 14.43 5.95
C SER A 597 -7.04 14.25 5.78
N GLY A 598 -6.54 14.51 4.57
CA GLY A 598 -5.13 14.35 4.20
C GLY A 598 -4.72 12.91 3.83
N GLN A 599 -5.59 11.91 3.99
CA GLN A 599 -5.30 10.51 3.69
C GLN A 599 -5.83 10.13 2.30
N LEU A 600 -4.99 10.25 1.27
CA LEU A 600 -5.35 9.80 -0.07
C LEU A 600 -5.66 8.28 -0.06
N PRO A 601 -6.82 7.85 -0.59
CA PRO A 601 -7.11 6.43 -0.75
C PRO A 601 -6.32 5.85 -1.93
N GLU A 602 -6.23 4.52 -1.99
CA GLU A 602 -5.62 3.80 -3.13
C GLU A 602 -6.14 4.27 -4.50
N ALA A 603 -7.44 4.48 -4.62
CA ALA A 603 -8.08 5.03 -5.81
C ALA A 603 -9.31 5.88 -5.48
N ILE A 604 -9.62 6.82 -6.37
CA ILE A 604 -10.90 7.55 -6.40
C ILE A 604 -11.59 7.33 -7.75
N ALA A 605 -12.92 7.47 -7.77
CA ALA A 605 -13.68 7.36 -9.00
C ALA A 605 -13.31 8.48 -9.99
N GLY A 606 -13.25 8.15 -11.27
CA GLY A 606 -12.89 9.07 -12.35
C GLY A 606 -14.01 9.99 -12.82
N TYR A 607 -14.98 10.32 -11.97
CA TYR A 607 -15.96 11.35 -12.34
C TYR A 607 -15.27 12.70 -12.55
N ALA A 608 -15.80 13.49 -13.48
CA ALA A 608 -15.35 14.86 -13.66
C ALA A 608 -15.67 15.68 -12.41
N ARG A 609 -14.74 16.54 -11.98
CA ARG A 609 -14.85 17.37 -10.78
C ARG A 609 -16.10 18.25 -10.79
N GLU A 610 -16.52 18.72 -11.96
CA GLU A 610 -17.70 19.56 -12.16
C GLU A 610 -19.00 18.81 -11.83
N LEU A 611 -19.01 17.47 -11.97
CA LEU A 611 -20.19 16.64 -11.73
C LEU A 611 -20.41 16.34 -10.24
N THR A 612 -19.34 16.03 -9.50
CA THR A 612 -19.47 15.54 -8.12
C THR A 612 -19.16 16.59 -7.06
N ARG A 613 -18.45 17.68 -7.40
CA ARG A 613 -17.93 18.72 -6.50
C ARG A 613 -16.93 18.25 -5.43
N TYR A 614 -16.98 16.99 -5.02
CA TYR A 614 -16.03 16.31 -4.14
C TYR A 614 -15.56 14.99 -4.78
N PRO A 615 -14.35 14.49 -4.47
CA PRO A 615 -13.86 13.22 -4.99
C PRO A 615 -14.69 12.07 -4.40
N VAL A 616 -15.15 11.15 -5.26
CA VAL A 616 -15.91 9.98 -4.83
C VAL A 616 -14.93 8.85 -4.52
N ARG A 617 -14.94 8.35 -3.28
CA ARG A 617 -14.10 7.22 -2.86
C ARG A 617 -14.43 5.97 -3.67
N TYR A 618 -13.40 5.24 -4.10
CA TYR A 618 -13.58 3.93 -4.71
C TYR A 618 -13.99 2.89 -3.63
N PRO A 619 -15.06 2.09 -3.85
CA PRO A 619 -15.69 1.25 -2.81
C PRO A 619 -14.78 0.34 -1.99
N VAL A 620 -13.76 -0.26 -2.61
CA VAL A 620 -12.88 -1.26 -1.97
C VAL A 620 -11.44 -0.78 -1.86
N ALA A 621 -11.18 0.52 -2.05
CA ALA A 621 -9.85 1.09 -1.98
C ALA A 621 -9.23 0.88 -0.59
N ASN A 622 -8.01 0.34 -0.59
CA ASN A 622 -7.18 0.30 0.60
C ASN A 622 -6.89 1.73 1.08
N SER A 623 -6.79 1.86 2.41
CA SER A 623 -6.48 3.11 3.06
C SER A 623 -5.98 2.76 4.47
N PRO A 624 -4.79 3.20 4.90
CA PRO A 624 -3.73 3.66 4.04
C PRO A 624 -3.30 2.56 3.04
N GLN A 625 -2.75 3.00 1.90
CA GLN A 625 -2.12 2.17 0.88
C GLN A 625 -0.78 2.83 0.54
N ALA A 626 0.31 2.06 0.46
CA ALA A 626 1.67 2.58 0.44
C ALA A 626 1.96 3.50 -0.74
N LEU A 627 1.50 3.14 -1.95
CA LEU A 627 1.72 3.95 -3.14
C LEU A 627 1.00 5.30 -3.05
N ALA A 628 -0.26 5.32 -2.61
CA ALA A 628 -1.02 6.53 -2.39
C ALA A 628 -0.49 7.37 -1.22
N THR A 629 0.00 6.70 -0.17
CA THR A 629 0.62 7.34 1.01
C THR A 629 1.90 8.07 0.63
N CYS A 630 2.72 7.50 -0.26
CA CYS A 630 3.98 8.09 -0.71
C CYS A 630 3.84 9.07 -1.88
N ALA A 631 2.71 9.07 -2.60
CA ALA A 631 2.46 9.97 -3.73
C ALA A 631 2.72 11.47 -3.42
N PRO A 632 2.30 12.03 -2.27
CA PRO A 632 2.61 13.42 -1.91
C PRO A 632 4.11 13.74 -1.85
N PHE A 633 4.95 12.77 -1.47
CA PHE A 633 6.41 12.98 -1.40
C PHE A 633 7.01 13.14 -2.80
N LEU A 634 6.57 12.32 -3.76
CA LEU A 634 7.02 12.44 -5.14
C LEU A 634 6.44 13.70 -5.82
N LEU A 635 5.20 14.10 -5.49
CA LEU A 635 4.66 15.39 -5.95
C LEU A 635 5.50 16.56 -5.45
N LEU A 636 5.89 16.58 -4.17
CA LEU A 636 6.78 17.61 -3.62
C LEU A 636 8.14 17.60 -4.32
N ARG A 637 8.72 16.42 -4.58
CA ARG A 637 9.94 16.28 -5.38
C ARG A 637 9.78 16.89 -6.79
N ALA A 638 8.66 16.63 -7.46
CA ALA A 638 8.39 17.16 -8.79
C ALA A 638 8.21 18.69 -8.79
N LEU A 639 7.50 19.25 -7.81
CA LEU A 639 7.28 20.68 -7.68
C LEU A 639 8.56 21.44 -7.35
N LEU A 640 9.35 20.95 -6.40
CA LEU A 640 10.62 21.56 -5.99
C LEU A 640 11.75 21.27 -7.00
N GLY A 641 11.56 20.29 -7.89
CA GLY A 641 12.54 19.88 -8.89
C GLY A 641 13.80 19.30 -8.25
N LEU A 642 13.62 18.40 -7.28
CA LEU A 642 14.72 17.79 -6.53
C LEU A 642 15.37 16.68 -7.34
N GLU A 643 16.65 16.83 -7.65
CA GLU A 643 17.43 15.83 -8.39
C GLU A 643 18.84 15.65 -7.78
N PRO A 644 19.23 14.43 -7.40
CA PRO A 644 20.60 14.13 -6.98
C PRO A 644 21.59 14.34 -8.12
N ALA A 645 22.68 15.06 -7.86
CA ALA A 645 23.79 15.23 -8.80
C ALA A 645 25.14 15.21 -8.07
N GLY A 646 25.77 14.03 -8.02
CA GLY A 646 26.94 13.81 -7.18
C GLY A 646 26.62 14.15 -5.72
N ASP A 647 27.52 14.84 -5.03
CA ASP A 647 27.34 15.24 -3.62
C ASP A 647 26.41 16.44 -3.40
N GLN A 648 25.59 16.79 -4.40
CA GLN A 648 24.66 17.92 -4.35
C GLN A 648 23.22 17.50 -4.64
N LEU A 649 22.28 18.22 -4.03
CA LEU A 649 20.86 18.19 -4.40
C LEU A 649 20.55 19.39 -5.28
N LEU A 650 20.33 19.16 -6.57
CA LEU A 650 19.84 20.20 -7.48
C LEU A 650 18.37 20.49 -7.16
N MET A 651 18.00 21.75 -7.31
CA MET A 651 16.64 22.24 -7.08
C MET A 651 16.25 23.22 -8.17
N ALA A 652 15.02 23.12 -8.66
CA ALA A 652 14.48 24.06 -9.62
C ALA A 652 13.00 24.35 -9.36
N PRO A 653 12.61 24.98 -8.23
CA PRO A 653 11.22 25.05 -7.84
C PRO A 653 10.30 25.68 -8.91
N ARG A 654 9.18 25.01 -9.16
CA ARG A 654 8.05 25.44 -10.00
C ARG A 654 6.79 25.06 -9.24
N VAL A 655 6.37 25.99 -8.39
CA VAL A 655 5.27 25.80 -7.44
C VAL A 655 4.03 26.53 -7.98
N PRO A 656 2.87 25.86 -8.06
CA PRO A 656 1.62 26.50 -8.46
C PRO A 656 1.17 27.58 -7.48
N ASP A 657 0.39 28.55 -7.96
CA ASP A 657 -0.03 29.71 -7.17
C ASP A 657 -0.75 29.34 -5.88
N ARG A 658 -1.60 28.29 -5.93
CA ARG A 658 -2.37 27.86 -4.76
C ARG A 658 -1.51 27.33 -3.63
N PHE A 659 -0.32 26.80 -3.92
CA PHE A 659 0.62 26.33 -2.91
C PHE A 659 1.33 27.50 -2.19
N GLY A 660 1.38 28.68 -2.81
CA GLY A 660 2.09 29.83 -2.24
C GLY A 660 3.59 29.55 -2.04
N ARG A 661 4.09 29.78 -0.83
CA ARG A 661 5.43 29.41 -0.40
C ARG A 661 5.46 27.98 0.12
N VAL A 662 6.42 27.19 -0.32
CA VAL A 662 6.69 25.81 0.11
C VAL A 662 8.13 25.73 0.61
N GLU A 663 8.32 25.26 1.83
CA GLU A 663 9.64 25.04 2.44
C GLU A 663 9.74 23.59 2.90
N LEU A 664 10.72 22.85 2.38
CA LEU A 664 11.04 21.50 2.81
C LEU A 664 12.46 21.53 3.37
N LEU A 665 12.57 21.42 4.70
CA LEU A 665 13.82 21.53 5.44
C LEU A 665 14.36 20.14 5.82
N ASP A 666 15.65 20.03 6.04
CA ASP A 666 16.33 18.83 6.52
C ASP A 666 16.22 17.60 5.58
N ILE A 667 16.16 17.80 4.25
CA ILE A 667 16.09 16.70 3.27
C ILE A 667 17.36 15.84 3.35
N PRO A 668 17.28 14.56 3.76
CA PRO A 668 18.43 13.68 3.87
C PRO A 668 18.95 13.22 2.51
N GLY A 669 20.24 12.95 2.41
CA GLY A 669 20.88 12.32 1.25
C GLY A 669 22.41 12.30 1.39
N ARG A 670 23.15 11.94 0.34
CA ARG A 670 24.63 11.97 0.38
C ARG A 670 25.23 13.35 0.66
N TRP A 671 24.45 14.42 0.44
CA TRP A 671 24.76 15.80 0.83
C TRP A 671 24.54 16.10 2.33
N GLY A 672 24.23 15.09 3.15
CA GLY A 672 23.87 15.28 4.56
C GLY A 672 22.41 15.71 4.71
N ARG A 673 22.18 17.00 4.95
CA ARG A 673 20.84 17.61 5.03
C ARG A 673 20.78 18.90 4.23
N ARG A 674 19.68 19.09 3.51
CA ARG A 674 19.48 20.27 2.67
C ARG A 674 18.08 20.85 2.81
N ASP A 675 18.02 22.18 2.86
CA ASP A 675 16.78 22.94 2.85
C ASP A 675 16.47 23.41 1.44
N VAL A 676 15.19 23.33 1.05
CA VAL A 676 14.70 23.80 -0.24
C VAL A 676 13.45 24.66 -0.06
N ILE A 677 13.45 25.82 -0.70
CA ILE A 677 12.34 26.78 -0.66
C ILE A 677 11.87 27.04 -2.09
N GLY A 678 10.59 26.84 -2.34
CA GLY A 678 9.90 27.23 -3.56
C GLY A 678 8.86 28.31 -3.28
N ASN A 679 8.75 29.29 -4.16
CA ASN A 679 7.66 30.27 -4.09
C ASN A 679 6.84 30.20 -5.38
N ALA A 680 5.51 30.32 -5.24
CA ALA A 680 4.63 30.63 -6.35
C ALA A 680 5.17 31.85 -7.11
N ARG A 681 5.21 31.75 -8.44
CA ARG A 681 5.55 32.90 -9.27
C ARG A 681 4.37 33.86 -9.22
N ARG A 682 4.45 34.92 -8.41
CA ARG A 682 3.56 36.07 -8.60
C ARG A 682 3.82 36.62 -9.99
N ASP A 683 2.93 36.33 -10.93
CA ASP A 683 2.96 37.01 -12.21
C ASP A 683 2.90 38.52 -11.96
N ALA A 684 3.98 39.21 -12.31
CA ALA A 684 4.07 40.66 -12.32
C ALA A 684 3.23 41.26 -13.47
N ARG A 685 2.00 40.78 -13.66
CA ARG A 685 1.07 41.18 -14.72
C ARG A 685 -0.31 41.54 -14.18
N VAL A 686 -0.36 42.37 -13.14
CA VAL A 686 -1.47 43.33 -12.95
C VAL A 686 -0.90 44.57 -12.26
N ARG A 687 -0.28 45.45 -13.05
CA ARG A 687 -0.13 46.90 -12.79
C ARG A 687 0.44 47.54 -14.06
N GLN A 688 -0.43 47.75 -15.05
CA GLN A 688 -0.40 48.92 -15.93
C GLN A 688 -1.85 49.30 -16.22
#